data_AF-A0AA36HS72-F1
#
_entry.id   AF-A0AA36HS72-F1
#
_cell.length_a   1.000
_cell.length_b   1.000
_cell.length_c   1.000
_cell.angle_alpha   90.00
_cell.angle_beta   90.00
_cell.angle_gamma   90.00
#
_symmetry.space_group_name_H-M   'P 1'
#
loop_
_entity.id
_entity.type
_entity.pdbx_description
1 polymer ?
#
loop_
_entity_poly.entity_id
_entity_poly.type
_entity_poly.pdbx_seq_one_letter_code
_entity_poly.pdbx_strand_id
1 'polypeptide(L)'
;MDKATSLLQALPSSKVCNSLSAASAAANAAEEGSKCWAVLPLGKSSWQEVHAALQQGCGQLGVLLVASQSPVSQLEVLRAMEYGGVYVASAELERPGECLKEAASFTSGPSMVLLAEAAAIKGDERWTAFRYDPRKEDQGCAFVTDSERVREEIQGFISRESLLTLIAKKSLPSANAGKAEAGALSEGLAAASKTVTILYSSDTGHAEECAKAVARQCRNGGYASSAVRCATMDSFDISALASDPLVVFAVATAGKGEFCGNGRNFFQKLGDRSDLSLSELKYCIFGLGDSHYWGKGTEESKFNFAKPARDLDNLLEKMGAQRMMPTGFGDDQDVDQYHTGFSEWKGQLFSRLGVDKADAAGGGDDGPVKTDEQIKVETRQLRGSMKESLDDITTGQVPFQDTKLIKSHGSYQQDDRDLREERQKMGVENAFSFMIRVRLPGGFCTAEQWIAMDDICQKFANGTLKITTRQTWQVHGVLKRDVKNTMRAMNKACMDTLAACGDVCRNVLCTSRPDVCTKEMHAEVLHYTYDIHDHCLPRSGAYHEIFLMKGDEMAEKIQIMGSTPVEEEPLYGLTYLPRKFKVAVAIPPSNDVDLFAHCAGFIAIIEQNKLIGFNVTVGGGLGFTHNNQKTHPRLADVIGFCKPGDAKYVCECILTVARDFGDRTGRKHARVKYTVEDYGAQWFKEQVEDRLGFKLEEAKPYTLEHRGDKHGWVKTNDGTWSCGLLIPIGRVKESSRVCIREIAELLKGKGGFRMTCNQSLVLENIDEDKKSKVQELLDKYKVMHSKETTVSGLRRNMVACVALPTCPLAFAEAERYLPTLVERLEAVADKCGIVQDDIVIRMTGCPNSCGRPSMAEIGFIGKAPGTYNMYLGADFVGKRLNTLFAESVSEDEIIKILTPIFSRYSKEKEKHERFGDFVVRKEIVKPMKDGRDWWTTPEV
;
A
#
# COMPACT_ATOMS: atom_id res chain seq x y z
N MET A 1 -12.37 -4.47 61.65
CA MET A 1 -11.02 -4.21 62.21
C MET A 1 -10.48 -5.43 62.96
N ASP A 2 -11.11 -5.86 64.06
CA ASP A 2 -10.61 -7.01 64.87
C ASP A 2 -10.40 -8.29 64.05
N LYS A 3 -11.36 -8.63 63.17
CA LYS A 3 -11.23 -9.76 62.25
C LYS A 3 -9.99 -9.66 61.33
N ALA A 4 -9.70 -8.46 60.82
CA ALA A 4 -8.53 -8.20 59.96
C ALA A 4 -7.22 -8.29 60.74
N THR A 5 -7.21 -7.80 61.99
CA THR A 5 -6.08 -7.94 62.92
C THR A 5 -5.79 -9.40 63.24
N SER A 6 -6.81 -10.21 63.55
CA SER A 6 -6.65 -11.64 63.81
C SER A 6 -6.12 -12.42 62.61
N LEU A 7 -6.53 -12.05 61.38
CA LEU A 7 -6.04 -12.65 60.14
C LEU A 7 -4.54 -12.40 59.93
N LEU A 8 -4.06 -11.19 60.21
CA LEU A 8 -2.63 -10.87 60.13
C LEU A 8 -1.81 -11.53 61.24
N GLN A 9 -2.34 -11.60 62.46
CA GLN A 9 -1.67 -12.27 63.59
C GLN A 9 -1.50 -13.78 63.38
N ALA A 10 -2.33 -14.40 62.53
CA ALA A 10 -2.22 -15.79 62.15
C ALA A 10 -1.15 -16.06 61.08
N LEU A 11 -0.58 -15.01 60.44
CA LEU A 11 0.48 -15.16 59.46
C LEU A 11 1.86 -15.23 60.14
N PRO A 12 2.75 -16.12 59.71
CA PRO A 12 4.10 -16.21 60.26
C PRO A 12 4.88 -14.90 60.04
N SER A 13 5.73 -14.55 61.00
CA SER A 13 6.63 -13.38 60.94
C SER A 13 5.93 -12.03 60.74
N SER A 14 4.65 -11.91 61.13
CA SER A 14 3.87 -10.67 61.05
C SER A 14 3.61 -10.06 62.44
N LYS A 15 3.98 -8.79 62.62
CA LYS A 15 3.74 -8.01 63.84
C LYS A 15 2.72 -6.91 63.54
N VAL A 16 1.59 -6.88 64.25
CA VAL A 16 0.55 -5.84 64.05
C VAL A 16 0.75 -4.69 65.03
N CYS A 17 0.68 -3.46 64.55
CA CYS A 17 0.84 -2.22 65.31
C CYS A 17 -0.43 -1.37 65.27
N ASN A 18 -0.64 -0.57 66.31
CA ASN A 18 -1.89 0.18 66.53
C ASN A 18 -1.99 1.48 65.71
N SER A 19 -0.93 1.89 65.02
CA SER A 19 -0.89 3.06 64.15
C SER A 19 0.12 2.87 63.02
N LEU A 20 -0.02 3.66 61.95
CA LEU A 20 0.94 3.67 60.83
C LEU A 20 2.33 4.11 61.29
N SER A 21 2.41 5.16 62.11
CA SER A 21 3.67 5.64 62.68
C SER A 21 4.40 4.59 63.52
N ALA A 22 3.65 3.81 64.32
CA ALA A 22 4.22 2.71 65.09
C ALA A 22 4.67 1.54 64.20
N ALA A 23 3.90 1.22 63.15
CA ALA A 23 4.27 0.20 62.17
C ALA A 23 5.54 0.58 61.40
N SER A 24 5.65 1.83 60.93
CA SER A 24 6.85 2.33 60.23
C SER A 24 8.09 2.33 61.14
N ALA A 25 7.95 2.77 62.40
CA ALA A 25 9.06 2.73 63.36
C ALA A 25 9.49 1.29 63.69
N ALA A 26 8.53 0.37 63.85
CA ALA A 26 8.81 -1.04 64.09
C ALA A 26 9.42 -1.73 62.86
N ALA A 27 8.95 -1.41 61.65
CA ALA A 27 9.46 -1.93 60.39
C ALA A 27 10.94 -1.57 60.16
N ASN A 28 11.32 -0.33 60.48
CA ASN A 28 12.71 0.14 60.37
C ASN A 28 13.67 -0.53 61.38
N ALA A 29 13.14 -1.15 62.44
CA ALA A 29 13.93 -1.84 63.47
C ALA A 29 13.76 -3.38 63.42
N ALA A 30 13.05 -3.91 62.43
CA ALA A 30 12.70 -5.32 62.33
C ALA A 30 13.80 -6.14 61.62
N GLU A 31 13.99 -7.39 62.04
CA GLU A 31 14.90 -8.33 61.36
C GLU A 31 14.39 -8.68 59.95
N GLU A 32 15.34 -8.94 59.04
CA GLU A 32 15.08 -9.27 57.65
C GLU A 32 14.16 -10.51 57.54
N GLY A 33 13.02 -10.36 56.85
CA GLY A 33 12.00 -11.42 56.74
C GLY A 33 10.79 -11.29 57.67
N SER A 34 10.69 -10.23 58.48
CA SER A 34 9.50 -9.93 59.29
C SER A 34 8.73 -8.69 58.80
N LYS A 35 7.39 -8.77 58.74
CA LYS A 35 6.50 -7.67 58.31
C LYS A 35 5.83 -7.01 59.51
N CYS A 36 5.92 -5.69 59.60
CA CYS A 36 5.20 -4.87 60.57
C CYS A 36 3.99 -4.22 59.90
N TRP A 37 2.79 -4.57 60.36
CA TRP A 37 1.52 -4.18 59.75
C TRP A 37 0.81 -3.07 60.53
N ALA A 38 0.33 -2.05 59.82
CA ALA A 38 -0.69 -1.14 60.30
C ALA A 38 -2.07 -1.55 59.76
N VAL A 39 -3.07 -1.70 60.63
CA VAL A 39 -4.47 -1.95 60.23
C VAL A 39 -5.25 -0.65 60.42
N LEU A 40 -5.75 -0.08 59.32
CA LEU A 40 -6.39 1.23 59.31
C LEU A 40 -7.79 1.15 58.68
N PRO A 41 -8.77 1.91 59.20
CA PRO A 41 -10.04 2.08 58.50
C PRO A 41 -9.84 2.93 57.24
N LEU A 42 -10.59 2.60 56.19
CA LEU A 42 -10.58 3.36 54.95
C LEU A 42 -11.20 4.76 55.17
N GLY A 43 -10.42 5.82 54.95
CA GLY A 43 -10.87 7.21 55.12
C GLY A 43 -9.96 8.21 54.40
N LYS A 44 -10.46 9.43 54.14
CA LYS A 44 -9.73 10.48 53.40
C LYS A 44 -8.40 10.90 54.05
N SER A 45 -8.33 10.92 55.39
CA SER A 45 -7.11 11.24 56.14
C SER A 45 -6.07 10.11 56.08
N SER A 46 -6.50 8.85 55.89
CA SER A 46 -5.61 7.68 55.89
C SER A 46 -4.72 7.61 54.65
N TRP A 47 -5.19 8.08 53.48
CA TRP A 47 -4.46 7.94 52.22
C TRP A 47 -3.16 8.73 52.16
N GLN A 48 -3.18 9.99 52.60
CA GLN A 48 -2.00 10.85 52.56
C GLN A 48 -0.88 10.32 53.45
N GLU A 49 -1.23 9.85 54.65
CA GLU A 49 -0.27 9.25 55.58
C GLU A 49 0.29 7.93 55.04
N VAL A 50 -0.56 7.09 54.43
CA VAL A 50 -0.17 5.81 53.84
C VAL A 50 0.78 6.01 52.67
N HIS A 51 0.45 6.89 51.72
CA HIS A 51 1.31 7.17 50.58
C HIS A 51 2.66 7.76 51.00
N ALA A 52 2.67 8.68 51.97
CA ALA A 52 3.90 9.23 52.52
C ALA A 52 4.78 8.14 53.20
N ALA A 53 4.16 7.14 53.84
CA ALA A 53 4.89 6.01 54.44
C ALA A 53 5.41 5.01 53.39
N LEU A 54 4.64 4.74 52.33
CA LEU A 54 5.04 3.85 51.24
C LEU A 54 6.21 4.43 50.43
N GLN A 55 6.25 5.75 50.24
CA GLN A 55 7.34 6.47 49.56
C GLN A 55 8.69 6.28 50.25
N GLN A 56 8.72 5.97 51.56
CA GLN A 56 9.96 5.69 52.28
C GLN A 56 10.59 4.34 51.90
N GLY A 57 9.86 3.47 51.19
CA GLY A 57 10.41 2.24 50.60
C GLY A 57 10.77 1.12 51.57
N CYS A 58 10.28 1.16 52.81
CA CYS A 58 10.62 0.15 53.83
C CYS A 58 10.04 -1.24 53.49
N GLY A 59 10.91 -2.22 53.18
CA GLY A 59 10.53 -3.58 52.79
C GLY A 59 9.67 -4.33 53.83
N GLN A 60 9.89 -4.02 55.10
CA GLN A 60 9.23 -4.61 56.25
C GLN A 60 7.86 -3.97 56.56
N LEU A 61 7.48 -2.88 55.89
CA LEU A 61 6.22 -2.19 56.15
C LEU A 61 5.05 -2.84 55.40
N GLY A 62 3.98 -3.17 56.14
CA GLY A 62 2.70 -3.62 55.60
C GLY A 62 1.57 -2.68 56.00
N VAL A 63 0.68 -2.36 55.07
CA VAL A 63 -0.51 -1.55 55.33
C VAL A 63 -1.75 -2.35 54.92
N LEU A 64 -2.67 -2.52 55.87
CA LEU A 64 -3.96 -3.16 55.65
C LEU A 64 -5.08 -2.14 55.85
N LEU A 65 -5.77 -1.81 54.77
CA LEU A 65 -6.93 -0.93 54.79
C LEU A 65 -8.21 -1.74 54.85
N VAL A 66 -9.13 -1.38 55.75
CA VAL A 66 -10.41 -2.07 55.89
C VAL A 66 -11.54 -1.11 55.55
N ALA A 67 -12.34 -1.48 54.54
CA ALA A 67 -13.48 -0.72 54.07
C ALA A 67 -14.80 -1.36 54.54
N SER A 68 -15.58 -0.62 55.33
CA SER A 68 -16.89 -1.05 55.85
C SER A 68 -18.07 -0.28 55.26
N GLN A 69 -17.85 0.69 54.36
CA GLN A 69 -18.89 1.52 53.73
C GLN A 69 -18.65 1.67 52.21
N SER A 70 -19.74 1.70 51.43
CA SER A 70 -19.74 1.90 49.96
C SER A 70 -19.90 3.39 49.59
N PRO A 71 -19.36 3.87 48.45
CA PRO A 71 -18.51 3.17 47.47
C PRO A 71 -17.03 3.20 47.86
N VAL A 72 -16.32 2.10 47.57
CA VAL A 72 -14.90 1.94 47.86
C VAL A 72 -14.07 2.22 46.60
N SER A 73 -13.37 3.35 46.56
CA SER A 73 -12.48 3.66 45.43
C SER A 73 -11.20 2.83 45.50
N GLN A 74 -11.08 1.83 44.62
CA GLN A 74 -9.87 1.01 44.44
C GLN A 74 -8.72 1.77 43.76
N LEU A 75 -9.00 2.94 43.18
CA LEU A 75 -8.03 3.73 42.43
C LEU A 75 -6.87 4.25 43.30
N GLU A 76 -7.17 4.70 44.53
CA GLU A 76 -6.12 5.15 45.46
C GLU A 76 -5.23 3.99 45.92
N VAL A 77 -5.77 2.77 45.94
CA VAL A 77 -4.96 1.57 46.20
C VAL A 77 -3.99 1.31 45.07
N LEU A 78 -4.48 1.39 43.82
CA LEU A 78 -3.66 1.21 42.63
C LEU A 78 -2.56 2.27 42.49
N ARG A 79 -2.77 3.50 42.97
CA ARG A 79 -1.72 4.53 43.01
C ARG A 79 -0.51 4.16 43.86
N ALA A 80 -0.64 3.20 44.79
CA ALA A 80 0.52 2.71 45.52
C ALA A 80 1.56 2.03 44.59
N MET A 81 1.18 1.63 43.37
CA MET A 81 2.09 1.11 42.35
C MET A 81 3.06 2.18 41.82
N GLU A 82 2.70 3.46 41.88
CA GLU A 82 3.50 4.61 41.38
C GLU A 82 4.83 4.76 42.14
N TYR A 83 4.91 4.26 43.38
CA TYR A 83 6.13 4.36 44.21
C TYR A 83 7.23 3.36 43.81
N GLY A 84 6.91 2.38 42.95
CA GLY A 84 7.85 1.35 42.50
C GLY A 84 8.21 0.35 43.60
N GLY A 85 8.18 -0.95 43.28
CA GLY A 85 8.54 -2.00 44.25
C GLY A 85 7.55 -2.20 45.40
N VAL A 86 6.29 -1.76 45.25
CA VAL A 86 5.22 -1.97 46.23
C VAL A 86 4.30 -3.10 45.79
N TYR A 87 4.05 -4.09 46.65
CA TYR A 87 3.00 -5.08 46.41
C TYR A 87 1.64 -4.47 46.72
N VAL A 88 0.68 -4.59 45.80
CA VAL A 88 -0.65 -3.97 45.93
C VAL A 88 -1.75 -4.99 45.65
N ALA A 89 -2.75 -5.10 46.53
CA ALA A 89 -3.88 -5.99 46.30
C ALA A 89 -5.20 -5.47 46.86
N SER A 90 -6.31 -5.96 46.31
CA SER A 90 -7.66 -5.81 46.87
C SER A 90 -8.34 -7.18 47.02
N ALA A 91 -9.10 -7.37 48.09
CA ALA A 91 -9.87 -8.59 48.31
C ALA A 91 -11.11 -8.36 49.19
N GLU A 92 -12.03 -9.31 49.15
CA GLU A 92 -13.17 -9.35 50.07
C GLU A 92 -12.72 -9.85 51.46
N LEU A 93 -13.26 -9.24 52.52
CA LEU A 93 -12.91 -9.58 53.91
C LEU A 93 -13.22 -11.05 54.26
N GLU A 94 -14.13 -11.70 53.54
CA GLU A 94 -14.46 -13.12 53.75
C GLU A 94 -13.51 -14.09 53.04
N ARG A 95 -12.76 -13.64 52.03
CA ARG A 95 -11.83 -14.46 51.25
C ARG A 95 -10.44 -13.79 51.04
N PRO A 96 -9.72 -13.36 52.10
CA PRO A 96 -8.47 -12.62 51.95
C PRO A 96 -7.22 -13.50 51.77
N GLY A 97 -7.40 -14.82 51.64
CA GLY A 97 -6.39 -15.82 52.01
C GLY A 97 -5.10 -15.80 51.18
N GLU A 98 -5.16 -15.60 49.87
CA GLU A 98 -3.98 -15.67 49.00
C GLU A 98 -3.23 -14.33 48.94
N CYS A 99 -3.96 -13.22 48.85
CA CYS A 99 -3.36 -11.88 48.77
C CYS A 99 -2.63 -11.48 50.05
N LEU A 100 -3.15 -11.81 51.24
CA LEU A 100 -2.46 -11.49 52.50
C LEU A 100 -1.17 -12.30 52.69
N LYS A 101 -1.15 -13.55 52.22
CA LYS A 101 0.08 -14.40 52.26
C LYS A 101 1.15 -13.88 51.32
N GLU A 102 0.76 -13.52 50.10
CA GLU A 102 1.68 -12.91 49.12
C GLU A 102 2.21 -11.57 49.62
N ALA A 103 1.34 -10.69 50.13
CA ALA A 103 1.73 -9.41 50.69
C ALA A 103 2.65 -9.53 51.91
N ALA A 104 2.45 -10.54 52.77
CA ALA A 104 3.29 -10.80 53.93
C ALA A 104 4.67 -11.40 53.57
N SER A 105 4.74 -12.20 52.51
CA SER A 105 5.98 -12.77 51.99
C SER A 105 6.77 -11.84 51.05
N PHE A 106 6.18 -10.70 50.68
CA PHE A 106 6.83 -9.69 49.86
C PHE A 106 7.77 -8.83 50.71
N THR A 107 9.07 -9.07 50.58
CA THR A 107 10.13 -8.38 51.36
C THR A 107 10.96 -7.39 50.54
N SER A 108 10.82 -7.40 49.20
CA SER A 108 11.56 -6.51 48.28
C SER A 108 11.09 -5.05 48.32
N GLY A 109 10.03 -4.75 49.07
CA GLY A 109 9.47 -3.41 49.27
C GLY A 109 8.20 -3.46 50.14
N PRO A 110 7.53 -2.33 50.36
CA PRO A 110 6.35 -2.29 51.22
C PRO A 110 5.16 -3.00 50.55
N SER A 111 4.14 -3.34 51.36
CA SER A 111 2.94 -4.01 50.87
C SER A 111 1.69 -3.25 51.30
N MET A 112 0.72 -3.08 50.40
CA MET A 112 -0.57 -2.48 50.70
C MET A 112 -1.72 -3.37 50.23
N VAL A 113 -2.65 -3.66 51.14
CA VAL A 113 -3.82 -4.49 50.85
C VAL A 113 -5.08 -3.77 51.29
N LEU A 114 -6.10 -3.76 50.42
CA LEU A 114 -7.44 -3.28 50.73
C LEU A 114 -8.40 -4.47 50.93
N LEU A 115 -8.97 -4.59 52.12
CA LEU A 115 -10.06 -5.52 52.42
C LEU A 115 -11.38 -4.79 52.52
N ALA A 116 -12.37 -5.21 51.75
CA ALA A 116 -13.71 -4.64 51.81
C ALA A 116 -14.75 -5.65 52.31
N GLU A 117 -15.68 -5.17 53.14
CA GLU A 117 -16.85 -5.94 53.55
C GLU A 117 -17.84 -6.08 52.39
N ALA A 118 -18.58 -7.20 52.34
CA ALA A 118 -19.56 -7.45 51.26
C ALA A 118 -20.60 -6.31 51.14
N ALA A 119 -20.98 -5.68 52.26
CA ALA A 119 -21.87 -4.53 52.27
C ALA A 119 -21.27 -3.26 51.62
N ALA A 120 -19.94 -3.09 51.66
CA ALA A 120 -19.24 -1.97 51.05
C ALA A 120 -19.11 -2.12 49.51
N ILE A 121 -19.23 -3.35 49.02
CA ILE A 121 -19.09 -3.72 47.60
C ILE A 121 -20.45 -3.83 46.90
N LYS A 122 -21.51 -4.13 47.65
CA LYS A 122 -22.84 -4.44 47.12
C LYS A 122 -23.39 -3.29 46.24
N GLY A 123 -23.52 -3.55 44.94
CA GLY A 123 -24.08 -2.60 43.96
C GLY A 123 -23.03 -1.79 43.18
N ASP A 124 -21.74 -1.98 43.45
CA ASP A 124 -20.65 -1.39 42.65
C ASP A 124 -20.18 -2.39 41.59
N GLU A 125 -20.70 -2.25 40.36
CA GLU A 125 -20.30 -3.06 39.21
C GLU A 125 -18.83 -2.87 38.80
N ARG A 126 -18.12 -1.88 39.38
CA ARG A 126 -16.70 -1.61 39.11
C ARG A 126 -15.75 -2.27 40.11
N TRP A 127 -16.25 -2.83 41.22
CA TRP A 127 -15.40 -3.51 42.19
C TRP A 127 -14.86 -4.83 41.63
N THR A 128 -13.55 -4.99 41.61
CA THR A 128 -12.92 -6.27 41.24
C THR A 128 -11.74 -6.58 42.14
N ALA A 129 -11.55 -7.85 42.50
CA ALA A 129 -10.33 -8.25 43.20
C ALA A 129 -9.15 -8.17 42.22
N PHE A 130 -8.03 -7.61 42.67
CA PHE A 130 -6.80 -7.58 41.89
C PHE A 130 -5.57 -7.76 42.77
N ARG A 131 -4.47 -8.14 42.13
CA ARG A 131 -3.15 -8.31 42.74
C ARG A 131 -2.09 -7.78 41.79
N TYR A 132 -1.14 -7.04 42.33
CA TYR A 132 0.04 -6.57 41.64
C TYR A 132 1.29 -6.97 42.42
N ASP A 133 2.14 -7.76 41.78
CA ASP A 133 3.44 -8.18 42.28
C ASP A 133 4.55 -7.66 41.34
N PRO A 134 5.29 -6.61 41.75
CA PRO A 134 6.31 -5.99 40.90
C PRO A 134 7.47 -6.95 40.58
N ARG A 135 7.66 -8.06 41.32
CA ARG A 135 8.69 -9.07 41.01
C ARG A 135 8.42 -9.83 39.69
N LYS A 136 7.20 -9.74 39.16
CA LYS A 136 6.77 -10.47 37.96
C LYS A 136 6.66 -9.57 36.72
N GLU A 137 7.16 -8.33 36.76
CA GLU A 137 7.10 -7.38 35.64
C GLU A 137 7.83 -7.88 34.39
N ASP A 138 9.04 -8.40 34.56
CA ASP A 138 9.85 -8.95 33.46
C ASP A 138 9.22 -10.17 32.77
N GLN A 139 8.20 -10.77 33.39
CA GLN A 139 7.47 -11.94 32.90
C GLN A 139 6.13 -11.56 32.26
N GLY A 140 5.78 -10.27 32.23
CA GLY A 140 4.52 -9.77 31.66
C GLY A 140 3.26 -10.14 32.45
N CYS A 141 3.40 -10.63 33.68
CA CYS A 141 2.30 -11.13 34.52
C CYS A 141 2.26 -10.50 35.92
N ALA A 142 2.83 -9.30 36.08
CA ALA A 142 2.84 -8.55 37.33
C ALA A 142 1.46 -8.22 37.88
N PHE A 143 0.48 -7.99 37.00
CA PHE A 143 -0.88 -7.62 37.39
C PHE A 143 -1.86 -8.75 37.06
N VAL A 144 -2.63 -9.18 38.06
CA VAL A 144 -3.64 -10.25 37.94
C VAL A 144 -4.97 -9.72 38.46
N THR A 145 -6.01 -9.78 37.63
CA THR A 145 -7.39 -9.43 37.97
C THR A 145 -8.34 -10.35 37.24
N ASP A 146 -9.50 -10.61 37.85
CA ASP A 146 -10.54 -11.45 37.29
C ASP A 146 -11.37 -10.72 36.19
N SER A 147 -11.12 -9.41 35.97
CA SER A 147 -11.84 -8.56 35.01
C SER A 147 -10.97 -8.04 33.86
N GLU A 148 -11.33 -8.43 32.63
CA GLU A 148 -10.63 -8.07 31.38
C GLU A 148 -10.68 -6.57 31.06
N ARG A 149 -11.78 -5.89 31.38
CA ARG A 149 -11.94 -4.44 31.21
C ARG A 149 -11.01 -3.62 32.12
N VAL A 150 -10.84 -4.05 33.38
CA VAL A 150 -9.96 -3.36 34.35
C VAL A 150 -8.49 -3.57 34.00
N ARG A 151 -8.15 -4.73 33.40
CA ARG A 151 -6.83 -5.02 32.84
C ARG A 151 -6.45 -3.98 31.77
N GLU A 152 -7.35 -3.68 30.84
CA GLU A 152 -7.13 -2.70 29.77
C GLU A 152 -7.04 -1.25 30.30
N GLU A 153 -7.92 -0.87 31.24
CA GLU A 153 -7.89 0.46 31.87
C GLU A 153 -6.58 0.70 32.65
N ILE A 154 -6.07 -0.32 33.36
CA ILE A 154 -4.82 -0.24 34.13
C ILE A 154 -3.58 -0.37 33.24
N GLN A 155 -3.63 -1.15 32.17
CA GLN A 155 -2.56 -1.18 31.17
C GLN A 155 -2.42 0.19 30.49
N GLY A 156 -3.54 0.90 30.30
CA GLY A 156 -3.56 2.31 29.91
C GLY A 156 -3.01 3.26 30.99
N PHE A 157 -3.20 2.96 32.28
CA PHE A 157 -2.65 3.73 33.40
C PHE A 157 -1.12 3.55 33.56
N ILE A 158 -0.62 2.30 33.53
CA ILE A 158 0.82 1.98 33.59
C ILE A 158 1.57 2.58 32.38
N SER A 159 0.92 2.57 31.21
CA SER A 159 1.45 3.22 30.00
C SER A 159 1.48 4.76 30.10
N ARG A 160 0.56 5.38 30.86
CA ARG A 160 0.56 6.82 31.17
C ARG A 160 1.66 7.21 32.17
N GLU A 161 1.88 6.40 33.20
CA GLU A 161 2.87 6.62 34.27
C GLU A 161 4.33 6.41 33.81
N SER A 162 4.56 5.40 32.94
CA SER A 162 5.87 5.20 32.30
C SER A 162 6.30 6.44 31.49
N LEU A 163 5.32 7.14 30.91
CA LEU A 163 5.52 8.40 30.20
C LEU A 163 5.87 9.56 31.17
N LEU A 164 5.19 9.66 32.32
CA LEU A 164 5.46 10.67 33.36
C LEU A 164 6.83 10.47 34.03
N THR A 165 7.25 9.23 34.25
CA THR A 165 8.58 8.90 34.81
C THR A 165 9.70 9.23 33.81
N LEU A 166 9.46 9.04 32.50
CA LEU A 166 10.35 9.46 31.42
C LEU A 166 10.42 10.98 31.28
N ILE A 167 9.34 11.70 31.59
CA ILE A 167 9.31 13.18 31.62
C ILE A 167 10.03 13.71 32.87
N ALA A 168 9.80 13.13 34.06
CA ALA A 168 10.44 13.53 35.31
C ALA A 168 11.97 13.29 35.31
N LYS A 169 12.45 12.23 34.65
CA LYS A 169 13.89 11.99 34.44
C LYS A 169 14.53 12.96 33.45
N LYS A 170 13.75 13.62 32.58
CA LYS A 170 14.24 14.62 31.61
C LYS A 170 14.35 16.03 32.20
N SER A 171 13.73 16.29 33.35
CA SER A 171 13.65 17.59 34.01
C SER A 171 14.50 17.67 35.28
N LEU A 172 15.80 17.39 35.17
CA LEU A 172 16.79 17.90 36.13
C LEU A 172 17.80 18.78 35.40
N PRO A 173 17.59 20.10 35.44
CA PRO A 173 18.71 21.02 35.53
C PRO A 173 18.70 21.76 36.88
N SER A 174 19.92 22.05 37.31
CA SER A 174 20.34 22.72 38.54
C SER A 174 19.47 23.91 38.98
N ALA A 175 19.40 24.08 40.31
CA ALA A 175 18.76 25.18 41.00
C ALA A 175 19.20 26.56 40.48
N ASN A 176 18.31 27.22 39.73
CA ASN A 176 18.01 28.67 39.78
C ASN A 176 17.32 29.12 38.48
N ALA A 177 16.00 29.25 38.49
CA ALA A 177 15.28 30.10 37.53
C ALA A 177 13.98 30.60 38.18
N GLY A 178 13.81 31.92 38.23
CA GLY A 178 12.73 32.59 38.97
C GLY A 178 11.51 32.93 38.12
N LYS A 179 10.35 33.06 38.79
CA LYS A 179 9.08 33.78 38.51
C LYS A 179 8.46 33.84 37.10
N ALA A 180 9.15 33.48 36.02
CA ALA A 180 8.59 33.37 34.66
C ALA A 180 7.82 32.06 34.44
N GLU A 181 8.03 31.03 35.27
CA GLU A 181 7.46 29.68 35.09
C GLU A 181 6.04 29.50 35.65
N ALA A 182 5.55 30.40 36.50
CA ALA A 182 4.20 30.29 37.06
C ALA A 182 3.09 30.53 36.01
N GLY A 183 3.37 31.30 34.96
CA GLY A 183 2.46 31.47 33.82
C GLY A 183 2.39 30.21 32.95
N ALA A 184 3.53 29.61 32.64
CA ALA A 184 3.65 28.40 31.83
C ALA A 184 2.99 27.17 32.47
N LEU A 185 3.00 27.08 33.80
CA LEU A 185 2.33 25.99 34.53
C LEU A 185 0.80 26.06 34.42
N SER A 186 0.23 27.27 34.37
CA SER A 186 -1.22 27.49 34.24
C SER A 186 -1.73 27.22 32.82
N GLU A 187 -0.94 27.53 31.78
CA GLU A 187 -1.25 27.19 30.39
C GLU A 187 -1.07 25.69 30.10
N GLY A 188 -0.08 25.04 30.73
CA GLY A 188 0.13 23.59 30.63
C GLY A 188 -1.01 22.75 31.21
N LEU A 189 -1.64 23.21 32.29
CA LEU A 189 -2.83 22.57 32.88
C LEU A 189 -4.10 22.77 32.03
N ALA A 190 -4.23 23.90 31.31
CA ALA A 190 -5.34 24.12 30.38
C ALA A 190 -5.22 23.27 29.10
N ALA A 191 -3.99 23.06 28.60
CA ALA A 191 -3.72 22.24 27.42
C ALA A 191 -4.03 20.74 27.62
N ALA A 192 -3.89 20.23 28.86
CA ALA A 192 -4.22 18.85 29.22
C ALA A 192 -5.73 18.50 29.15
N SER A 193 -6.62 19.50 28.96
CA SER A 193 -8.08 19.32 28.93
C SER A 193 -8.71 19.27 27.51
N LYS A 194 -7.92 19.41 26.45
CA LYS A 194 -8.44 19.49 25.08
C LYS A 194 -8.60 18.11 24.43
N THR A 195 -9.81 17.54 24.45
CA THR A 195 -10.14 16.37 23.61
C THR A 195 -10.66 16.81 22.24
N VAL A 196 -10.26 16.10 21.18
CA VAL A 196 -10.76 16.29 19.82
C VAL A 196 -11.08 14.95 19.21
N THR A 197 -12.34 14.79 18.77
CA THR A 197 -12.80 13.60 18.05
C THR A 197 -12.85 13.93 16.57
N ILE A 198 -12.30 13.06 15.73
CA ILE A 198 -12.21 13.24 14.27
C ILE A 198 -12.88 12.05 13.61
N LEU A 199 -13.96 12.30 12.88
CA LEU A 199 -14.76 11.28 12.22
C LEU A 199 -14.68 11.44 10.71
N TYR A 200 -14.59 10.33 9.98
CA TYR A 200 -14.54 10.38 8.53
C TYR A 200 -15.46 9.37 7.84
N SER A 201 -15.90 9.74 6.63
CA SER A 201 -16.65 8.91 5.69
C SER A 201 -15.99 8.98 4.32
N SER A 202 -15.58 7.82 3.78
CA SER A 202 -14.68 7.72 2.63
C SER A 202 -14.71 6.33 2.00
N ASP A 203 -14.96 6.24 0.70
CA ASP A 203 -14.84 4.99 -0.09
C ASP A 203 -13.46 4.85 -0.77
N THR A 204 -12.83 5.97 -1.14
CA THR A 204 -11.56 6.01 -1.91
C THR A 204 -10.33 6.30 -1.06
N GLY A 205 -10.53 6.68 0.21
CA GLY A 205 -9.46 7.00 1.18
C GLY A 205 -9.11 8.48 1.34
N HIS A 206 -9.65 9.39 0.52
CA HIS A 206 -9.29 10.82 0.57
C HIS A 206 -9.78 11.51 1.87
N ALA A 207 -11.00 11.24 2.33
CA ALA A 207 -11.49 11.82 3.59
C ALA A 207 -10.76 11.22 4.81
N GLU A 208 -10.40 9.94 4.72
CA GLU A 208 -9.56 9.28 5.74
C GLU A 208 -8.18 9.93 5.83
N GLU A 209 -7.56 10.25 4.70
CA GLU A 209 -6.28 10.96 4.67
C GLU A 209 -6.39 12.36 5.32
N CYS A 210 -7.45 13.11 4.99
CA CYS A 210 -7.71 14.41 5.61
C CYS A 210 -7.88 14.29 7.14
N ALA A 211 -8.68 13.33 7.60
CA ALA A 211 -8.90 13.09 9.03
C ALA A 211 -7.61 12.68 9.76
N LYS A 212 -6.82 11.77 9.17
CA LYS A 212 -5.51 11.37 9.72
C LYS A 212 -4.51 12.51 9.75
N ALA A 213 -4.53 13.39 8.74
CA ALA A 213 -3.70 14.59 8.73
C ALA A 213 -4.08 15.57 9.85
N VAL A 214 -5.37 15.78 10.10
CA VAL A 214 -5.86 16.57 11.25
C VAL A 214 -5.42 15.94 12.57
N ALA A 215 -5.63 14.63 12.74
CA ALA A 215 -5.28 13.92 13.96
C ALA A 215 -3.78 14.03 14.29
N ARG A 216 -2.93 13.81 13.29
CA ARG A 216 -1.47 13.92 13.45
C ARG A 216 -1.05 15.33 13.83
N GLN A 217 -1.61 16.35 13.21
CA GLN A 217 -1.21 17.72 13.51
C GLN A 217 -1.72 18.20 14.87
N CYS A 218 -2.89 17.77 15.33
CA CYS A 218 -3.31 17.98 16.72
C CYS A 218 -2.32 17.35 17.71
N ARG A 219 -1.89 16.10 17.46
CA ARG A 219 -0.88 15.42 18.30
C ARG A 219 0.46 16.17 18.30
N ASN A 220 0.93 16.61 17.14
CA ASN A 220 2.16 17.40 17.02
C ASN A 220 2.01 18.80 17.65
N GLY A 221 0.78 19.31 17.74
CA GLY A 221 0.42 20.58 18.37
C GLY A 221 0.28 20.55 19.89
N GLY A 222 0.72 19.47 20.54
CA GLY A 222 0.67 19.34 22.00
C GLY A 222 -0.60 18.71 22.56
N TYR A 223 -1.53 18.22 21.71
CA TYR A 223 -2.62 17.38 22.20
C TYR A 223 -2.07 16.01 22.60
N ALA A 224 -2.44 15.52 23.78
CA ALA A 224 -2.11 14.16 24.17
C ALA A 224 -2.72 13.15 23.17
N SER A 225 -1.96 12.11 22.80
CA SER A 225 -2.45 11.07 21.86
C SER A 225 -3.75 10.41 22.31
N SER A 226 -3.97 10.30 23.63
CA SER A 226 -5.21 9.78 24.23
C SER A 226 -6.41 10.75 24.13
N ALA A 227 -6.14 12.03 23.84
CA ALA A 227 -7.14 13.08 23.67
C ALA A 227 -7.50 13.32 22.20
N VAL A 228 -6.79 12.70 21.25
CA VAL A 228 -7.07 12.79 19.81
C VAL A 228 -7.64 11.47 19.30
N ARG A 229 -8.97 11.39 19.18
CA ARG A 229 -9.67 10.22 18.63
C ARG A 229 -9.87 10.39 17.14
N CYS A 230 -9.55 9.38 16.34
CA CYS A 230 -9.76 9.39 14.89
C CYS A 230 -10.38 8.06 14.48
N ALA A 231 -11.60 8.07 13.94
CA ALA A 231 -12.36 6.86 13.64
C ALA A 231 -13.26 7.04 12.40
N THR A 232 -13.78 5.94 11.86
CA THR A 232 -14.85 6.02 10.84
C THR A 232 -16.15 6.45 11.52
N MET A 233 -17.02 7.12 10.76
CA MET A 233 -18.33 7.54 11.28
C MET A 233 -19.16 6.35 11.77
N ASP A 234 -19.20 5.23 11.03
CA ASP A 234 -19.98 4.06 11.41
C ASP A 234 -19.44 3.29 12.64
N SER A 235 -18.16 3.44 13.01
CA SER A 235 -17.61 2.82 14.23
C SER A 235 -17.83 3.66 15.49
N PHE A 236 -18.37 4.88 15.35
CA PHE A 236 -18.53 5.82 16.46
C PHE A 236 -19.91 5.69 17.12
N ASP A 237 -19.96 5.70 18.45
CA ASP A 237 -21.22 5.73 19.18
C ASP A 237 -21.82 7.15 19.15
N ILE A 238 -22.94 7.28 18.45
CA ILE A 238 -23.68 8.55 18.28
C ILE A 238 -24.08 9.16 19.62
N SER A 239 -24.33 8.34 20.65
CA SER A 239 -24.72 8.83 21.98
C SER A 239 -23.58 9.61 22.66
N ALA A 240 -22.33 9.37 22.25
CA ALA A 240 -21.16 10.10 22.73
C ALA A 240 -21.00 11.50 22.09
N LEU A 241 -21.75 11.83 21.02
CA LEU A 241 -21.70 13.18 20.42
C LEU A 241 -22.17 14.26 21.39
N ALA A 242 -23.09 13.94 22.31
CA ALA A 242 -23.60 14.89 23.30
C ALA A 242 -22.58 15.22 24.41
N SER A 243 -21.58 14.36 24.62
CA SER A 243 -20.57 14.51 25.67
C SER A 243 -19.17 14.87 25.13
N ASP A 244 -18.96 14.83 23.82
CA ASP A 244 -17.70 15.25 23.20
C ASP A 244 -17.68 16.79 23.02
N PRO A 245 -16.64 17.49 23.52
CA PRO A 245 -16.59 18.95 23.49
C PRO A 245 -16.26 19.52 22.10
N LEU A 246 -15.69 18.70 21.20
CA LEU A 246 -15.31 19.09 19.85
C LEU A 246 -15.22 17.89 18.91
N VAL A 247 -15.96 17.94 17.79
CA VAL A 247 -15.90 16.93 16.72
C VAL A 247 -15.55 17.55 15.37
N VAL A 248 -14.59 16.96 14.67
CA VAL A 248 -14.17 17.34 13.31
C VAL A 248 -14.61 16.25 12.32
N PHE A 249 -15.37 16.61 11.30
CA PHE A 249 -15.84 15.69 10.27
C PHE A 249 -15.09 15.87 8.95
N ALA A 250 -14.65 14.77 8.35
CA ALA A 250 -14.16 14.72 6.97
C ALA A 250 -15.08 13.80 6.14
N VAL A 251 -15.90 14.37 5.27
CA VAL A 251 -17.00 13.65 4.62
C VAL A 251 -16.84 13.69 3.11
N ALA A 252 -16.62 12.52 2.48
CA ALA A 252 -16.61 12.40 1.02
C ALA A 252 -18.00 12.12 0.45
N THR A 253 -18.16 12.47 -0.83
CA THR A 253 -19.37 12.25 -1.61
C THR A 253 -19.26 10.97 -2.43
N ALA A 254 -20.28 10.11 -2.35
CA ALA A 254 -20.43 8.91 -3.17
C ALA A 254 -21.58 9.06 -4.18
N GLY A 255 -21.46 8.40 -5.33
CA GLY A 255 -22.54 8.31 -6.32
C GLY A 255 -23.20 9.66 -6.68
N LYS A 256 -24.53 9.72 -6.65
CA LYS A 256 -25.31 10.92 -6.99
C LYS A 256 -25.45 11.91 -5.81
N GLY A 257 -24.41 12.11 -5.01
CA GLY A 257 -24.49 13.00 -3.83
C GLY A 257 -24.89 12.29 -2.52
N GLU A 258 -24.58 11.00 -2.40
CA GLU A 258 -24.84 10.17 -1.21
C GLU A 258 -23.63 10.13 -0.26
N PHE A 259 -23.85 9.74 0.99
CA PHE A 259 -22.75 9.42 1.93
C PHE A 259 -22.01 8.16 1.47
N CYS A 260 -20.69 8.13 1.67
CA CYS A 260 -19.88 6.92 1.50
C CYS A 260 -20.36 5.79 2.44
N GLY A 261 -20.03 4.55 2.08
CA GLY A 261 -20.58 3.36 2.75
C GLY A 261 -20.41 3.36 4.27
N ASN A 262 -19.26 3.84 4.75
CA ASN A 262 -18.86 3.92 6.17
C ASN A 262 -19.34 5.18 6.92
N GLY A 263 -20.25 5.98 6.34
CA GLY A 263 -20.92 7.09 7.04
C GLY A 263 -22.43 7.16 6.81
N ARG A 264 -22.99 6.29 5.96
CA ARG A 264 -24.42 6.26 5.65
C ARG A 264 -25.27 5.89 6.86
N ASN A 265 -24.86 4.87 7.63
CA ASN A 265 -25.60 4.42 8.80
C ASN A 265 -25.52 5.44 9.93
N PHE A 266 -24.36 6.07 10.12
CA PHE A 266 -24.20 7.15 11.08
C PHE A 266 -25.18 8.30 10.82
N PHE A 267 -25.27 8.79 9.57
CA PHE A 267 -26.16 9.91 9.23
C PHE A 267 -27.64 9.56 9.43
N GLN A 268 -28.06 8.36 9.02
CA GLN A 268 -29.44 7.89 9.23
C GLN A 268 -29.80 7.79 10.72
N LYS A 269 -28.97 7.10 11.51
CA LYS A 269 -29.18 6.95 12.95
C LYS A 269 -29.18 8.29 13.69
N LEU A 270 -28.35 9.25 13.27
CA LEU A 270 -28.34 10.59 13.86
C LEU A 270 -29.66 11.33 13.57
N GLY A 271 -30.21 11.20 12.36
CA GLY A 271 -31.48 11.81 11.98
C GLY A 271 -32.70 11.24 12.71
N ASP A 272 -32.65 9.96 13.11
CA ASP A 272 -33.76 9.29 13.81
C ASP A 272 -33.79 9.59 15.33
N ARG A 273 -32.73 10.17 15.90
CA ARG A 273 -32.58 10.45 17.34
C ARG A 273 -33.14 11.82 17.73
N SER A 274 -34.46 11.92 17.80
CA SER A 274 -35.16 13.14 18.28
C SER A 274 -34.96 13.43 19.78
N ASP A 275 -34.44 12.47 20.54
CA ASP A 275 -34.15 12.54 21.98
C ASP A 275 -32.75 13.11 22.30
N LEU A 276 -31.88 13.26 21.31
CA LEU A 276 -30.48 13.68 21.49
C LEU A 276 -30.32 15.18 21.25
N SER A 277 -29.98 15.94 22.30
CA SER A 277 -29.62 17.36 22.19
C SER A 277 -28.10 17.52 22.06
N LEU A 278 -27.66 18.30 21.07
CA LEU A 278 -26.24 18.56 20.80
C LEU A 278 -25.84 20.00 21.11
N SER A 279 -26.56 20.70 22.01
CA SER A 279 -26.34 22.13 22.29
C SER A 279 -24.90 22.49 22.72
N GLU A 280 -24.22 21.55 23.39
CA GLU A 280 -22.85 21.74 23.88
C GLU A 280 -21.78 21.28 22.88
N LEU A 281 -22.17 20.61 21.78
CA LEU A 281 -21.24 20.09 20.78
C LEU A 281 -20.74 21.22 19.88
N LYS A 282 -19.42 21.40 19.85
CA LYS A 282 -18.75 22.22 18.83
C LYS A 282 -18.28 21.36 17.68
N TYR A 283 -18.48 21.82 16.43
CA TYR A 283 -18.08 21.04 15.28
C TYR A 283 -17.47 21.82 14.12
N CYS A 284 -16.68 21.11 13.31
CA CYS A 284 -16.10 21.56 12.04
C CYS A 284 -16.33 20.49 10.97
N ILE A 285 -16.63 20.89 9.73
CA ILE A 285 -16.82 19.95 8.62
C ILE A 285 -15.93 20.33 7.44
N PHE A 286 -15.26 19.34 6.87
CA PHE A 286 -14.62 19.39 5.57
C PHE A 286 -15.29 18.40 4.62
N GLY A 287 -15.93 18.91 3.58
CA GLY A 287 -16.59 18.13 2.55
C GLY A 287 -15.68 17.89 1.35
N LEU A 288 -15.57 16.63 0.91
CA LEU A 288 -14.91 16.28 -0.35
C LEU A 288 -15.97 15.90 -1.38
N GLY A 289 -15.78 16.40 -2.60
CA GLY A 289 -16.62 16.05 -3.73
C GLY A 289 -15.93 16.40 -5.04
N ASP A 290 -16.58 16.03 -6.13
CA ASP A 290 -16.15 16.39 -7.47
C ASP A 290 -17.28 17.23 -8.08
N SER A 291 -16.99 18.51 -8.38
CA SER A 291 -17.99 19.45 -8.90
C SER A 291 -18.52 19.10 -10.28
N HIS A 292 -17.86 18.16 -10.96
CA HIS A 292 -18.22 17.65 -12.27
C HIS A 292 -18.76 16.22 -12.20
N TYR A 293 -18.87 15.64 -11.00
CA TYR A 293 -19.37 14.30 -10.79
C TYR A 293 -20.87 14.25 -11.08
N TRP A 294 -21.22 13.57 -12.17
CA TRP A 294 -22.58 13.41 -12.68
C TRP A 294 -23.21 14.72 -13.22
N GLY A 295 -23.21 14.86 -14.56
CA GLY A 295 -23.82 16.01 -15.24
C GLY A 295 -22.90 17.23 -15.36
N LYS A 296 -21.70 17.06 -15.94
CA LYS A 296 -20.73 18.15 -16.15
C LYS A 296 -21.41 19.42 -16.71
N GLY A 297 -21.33 20.53 -15.97
CA GLY A 297 -21.88 21.82 -16.37
C GLY A 297 -23.39 21.99 -16.15
N THR A 298 -24.07 21.02 -15.53
CA THR A 298 -25.49 21.13 -15.17
C THR A 298 -25.67 21.66 -13.74
N GLU A 299 -26.85 22.21 -13.44
CA GLU A 299 -27.21 22.62 -12.07
C GLU A 299 -27.26 21.42 -11.10
N GLU A 300 -27.47 20.20 -11.61
CA GLU A 300 -27.47 18.96 -10.83
C GLU A 300 -26.07 18.61 -10.29
N SER A 301 -25.01 18.85 -11.09
CA SER A 301 -23.61 18.62 -10.64
C SER A 301 -23.21 19.56 -9.49
N LYS A 302 -23.59 20.84 -9.58
CA LYS A 302 -23.38 21.82 -8.49
C LYS A 302 -24.14 21.43 -7.23
N PHE A 303 -25.37 20.93 -7.38
CA PHE A 303 -26.19 20.48 -6.26
C PHE A 303 -25.59 19.26 -5.54
N ASN A 304 -25.00 18.32 -6.28
CA ASN A 304 -24.45 17.08 -5.74
C ASN A 304 -23.03 17.21 -5.16
N PHE A 305 -22.25 18.19 -5.62
CA PHE A 305 -20.88 18.45 -5.15
C PHE A 305 -20.80 18.60 -3.62
N ALA A 306 -20.14 17.71 -2.88
CA ALA A 306 -20.03 17.80 -1.41
C ALA A 306 -21.38 17.86 -0.67
N LYS A 307 -22.45 17.33 -1.28
CA LYS A 307 -23.81 17.31 -0.72
C LYS A 307 -23.88 16.64 0.67
N PRO A 308 -23.23 15.50 0.94
CA PRO A 308 -23.24 14.88 2.28
C PRO A 308 -22.70 15.77 3.39
N ALA A 309 -21.68 16.58 3.10
CA ALA A 309 -21.14 17.52 4.08
C ALA A 309 -22.16 18.62 4.40
N ARG A 310 -22.88 19.14 3.40
CA ARG A 310 -23.97 20.11 3.60
C ARG A 310 -25.17 19.51 4.33
N ASP A 311 -25.54 18.27 4.01
CA ASP A 311 -26.64 17.58 4.66
C ASP A 311 -26.33 17.32 6.15
N LEU A 312 -25.10 16.92 6.47
CA LEU A 312 -24.63 16.73 7.84
C LEU A 312 -24.61 18.06 8.63
N ASP A 313 -24.10 19.11 8.01
CA ASP A 313 -24.05 20.47 8.56
C ASP A 313 -25.45 20.97 8.95
N ASN A 314 -26.41 20.85 8.03
CA ASN A 314 -27.81 21.22 8.26
C ASN A 314 -28.47 20.39 9.38
N LEU A 315 -28.14 19.09 9.48
CA LEU A 315 -28.69 18.21 10.51
C LEU A 315 -28.13 18.59 11.90
N LEU A 316 -26.81 18.76 12.02
CA LEU A 316 -26.17 19.14 13.29
C LEU A 316 -26.66 20.49 13.80
N GLU A 317 -26.84 21.47 12.90
CA GLU A 317 -27.38 22.79 13.25
C GLU A 317 -28.82 22.69 13.77
N LYS A 318 -29.69 21.88 13.14
CA LYS A 318 -31.05 21.62 13.62
C LYS A 318 -31.08 20.94 15.00
N MET A 319 -30.08 20.14 15.33
CA MET A 319 -29.94 19.45 16.63
C MET A 319 -29.30 20.32 17.71
N GLY A 320 -28.99 21.59 17.39
CA GLY A 320 -28.48 22.59 18.33
C GLY A 320 -26.96 22.69 18.42
N ALA A 321 -26.20 21.94 17.61
CA ALA A 321 -24.74 21.97 17.67
C ALA A 321 -24.15 23.30 17.16
N GLN A 322 -23.04 23.74 17.75
CA GLN A 322 -22.40 25.00 17.43
C GLN A 322 -21.29 24.81 16.38
N ARG A 323 -21.49 25.38 15.19
CA ARG A 323 -20.48 25.41 14.14
C ARG A 323 -19.32 26.33 14.55
N MET A 324 -18.10 25.81 14.59
CA MET A 324 -16.93 26.62 14.92
C MET A 324 -16.45 27.46 13.75
N MET A 325 -16.38 26.90 12.54
CA MET A 325 -15.88 27.58 11.34
C MET A 325 -16.70 27.22 10.11
N PRO A 326 -16.68 28.02 9.03
CA PRO A 326 -17.35 27.67 7.80
C PRO A 326 -16.94 26.28 7.30
N THR A 327 -17.91 25.57 6.73
CA THR A 327 -17.68 24.26 6.12
C THR A 327 -16.71 24.42 4.96
N GLY A 328 -15.60 23.68 4.98
CA GLY A 328 -14.63 23.69 3.89
C GLY A 328 -15.02 22.70 2.82
N PHE A 329 -14.63 22.99 1.57
CA PHE A 329 -14.90 22.12 0.43
C PHE A 329 -13.61 21.85 -0.34
N GLY A 330 -13.33 20.57 -0.56
CA GLY A 330 -12.29 20.10 -1.47
C GLY A 330 -12.93 19.65 -2.77
N ASP A 331 -12.57 20.30 -3.87
CA ASP A 331 -13.02 19.92 -5.21
C ASP A 331 -11.93 19.12 -5.92
N ASP A 332 -12.25 17.88 -6.30
CA ASP A 332 -11.34 17.02 -7.06
C ASP A 332 -10.97 17.58 -8.44
N GLN A 333 -11.71 18.58 -8.93
CA GLN A 333 -11.47 19.29 -10.19
C GLN A 333 -10.47 20.44 -10.08
N ASP A 334 -10.06 20.83 -8.87
CA ASP A 334 -9.02 21.83 -8.67
C ASP A 334 -7.66 21.34 -9.23
N VAL A 335 -6.77 22.29 -9.55
CA VAL A 335 -5.40 22.07 -10.01
C VAL A 335 -4.65 21.09 -9.11
N ASP A 336 -4.84 21.19 -7.80
CA ASP A 336 -4.27 20.31 -6.78
C ASP A 336 -5.35 19.45 -6.08
N GLN A 337 -6.50 19.23 -6.72
CA GLN A 337 -7.64 18.47 -6.19
C GLN A 337 -8.13 19.04 -4.85
N TYR A 338 -8.67 18.19 -3.96
CA TYR A 338 -9.11 18.59 -2.63
C TYR A 338 -8.00 19.25 -1.77
N HIS A 339 -6.72 19.15 -2.14
CA HIS A 339 -5.63 19.71 -1.34
C HIS A 339 -5.64 21.23 -1.25
N THR A 340 -6.11 21.96 -2.27
CA THR A 340 -6.20 23.43 -2.25
C THR A 340 -7.18 23.87 -1.15
N GLY A 341 -8.44 23.44 -1.26
CA GLY A 341 -9.46 23.74 -0.27
C GLY A 341 -9.14 23.16 1.11
N PHE A 342 -8.53 21.97 1.17
CA PHE A 342 -8.13 21.37 2.44
C PHE A 342 -7.02 22.16 3.12
N SER A 343 -6.01 22.62 2.39
CA SER A 343 -4.87 23.35 2.98
C SER A 343 -5.30 24.68 3.59
N GLU A 344 -6.18 25.41 2.92
CA GLU A 344 -6.76 26.66 3.42
C GLU A 344 -7.62 26.40 4.67
N TRP A 345 -8.59 25.48 4.57
CA TRP A 345 -9.50 25.15 5.67
C TRP A 345 -8.76 24.60 6.88
N LYS A 346 -7.78 23.72 6.65
CA LYS A 346 -6.92 23.14 7.68
C LYS A 346 -6.11 24.19 8.42
N GLY A 347 -5.58 25.21 7.73
CA GLY A 347 -4.89 26.33 8.36
C GLY A 347 -5.79 27.10 9.33
N GLN A 348 -7.04 27.37 8.93
CA GLN A 348 -8.04 28.03 9.78
C GLN A 348 -8.46 27.15 10.97
N LEU A 349 -8.59 25.84 10.75
CA LEU A 349 -8.89 24.87 11.81
C LEU A 349 -7.82 24.93 12.90
N PHE A 350 -6.54 24.81 12.55
CA PHE A 350 -5.48 24.75 13.55
C PHE A 350 -5.24 26.05 14.31
N SER A 351 -5.39 27.19 13.63
CA SER A 351 -5.36 28.49 14.30
C SER A 351 -6.45 28.57 15.41
N ARG A 352 -7.65 28.03 15.15
CA ARG A 352 -8.73 27.98 16.14
C ARG A 352 -8.55 26.93 17.23
N LEU A 353 -7.82 25.85 16.96
CA LEU A 353 -7.45 24.85 17.96
C LEU A 353 -6.27 25.31 18.85
N GLY A 354 -5.60 26.41 18.47
CA GLY A 354 -4.39 26.91 19.13
C GLY A 354 -3.19 26.00 18.87
N VAL A 355 -3.13 25.40 17.67
CA VAL A 355 -2.07 24.51 17.18
C VAL A 355 -1.26 25.28 16.13
N ASP A 356 -0.65 26.40 16.53
CA ASP A 356 0.18 27.19 15.62
C ASP A 356 1.63 26.69 15.66
N LYS A 357 2.18 26.46 14.45
CA LYS A 357 3.59 26.16 14.12
C LYS A 357 4.49 25.78 15.32
N ALA A 358 4.25 24.62 15.93
CA ALA A 358 5.26 23.98 16.76
C ALA A 358 6.31 23.39 15.82
N ASP A 359 7.57 23.78 16.03
CA ASP A 359 8.71 23.35 15.24
C ASP A 359 8.75 21.82 15.11
N ALA A 360 8.87 21.38 13.87
CA ALA A 360 8.98 20.00 13.49
C ALA A 360 10.30 19.38 13.97
N ALA A 361 10.38 18.98 15.25
CA ALA A 361 11.42 18.09 15.73
C ALA A 361 11.04 17.49 17.11
N GLY A 362 10.63 16.22 17.10
CA GLY A 362 10.82 15.34 18.27
C GLY A 362 9.61 14.56 18.75
N GLY A 363 9.68 13.24 18.60
CA GLY A 363 9.11 12.30 19.59
C GLY A 363 7.78 11.63 19.25
N GLY A 364 7.71 10.89 18.14
CA GLY A 364 6.63 9.96 17.79
C GLY A 364 6.75 9.51 16.33
N ASP A 365 6.62 8.21 16.06
CA ASP A 365 7.10 7.47 14.87
C ASP A 365 6.54 7.85 13.48
N ASP A 366 5.87 8.99 13.31
CA ASP A 366 5.43 9.46 11.99
C ASP A 366 5.57 10.98 11.89
N GLY A 367 6.81 11.44 11.69
CA GLY A 367 7.09 12.82 11.27
C GLY A 367 6.26 13.26 10.03
N PRO A 368 6.43 14.50 9.54
CA PRO A 368 5.75 14.91 8.30
C PRO A 368 5.94 13.85 7.21
N VAL A 369 4.87 13.48 6.48
CA VAL A 369 4.97 12.46 5.41
C VAL A 369 5.99 12.94 4.41
N LYS A 370 7.15 12.28 4.42
CA LYS A 370 8.22 12.60 3.50
C LYS A 370 7.74 12.26 2.09
N THR A 371 7.99 13.18 1.17
CA THR A 371 7.80 12.92 -0.26
C THR A 371 8.70 11.77 -0.71
N ASP A 372 8.33 11.08 -1.79
CA ASP A 372 9.18 10.02 -2.35
C ASP A 372 10.60 10.56 -2.69
N GLU A 373 10.74 11.85 -3.05
CA GLU A 373 12.05 12.48 -3.28
C GLU A 373 12.86 12.65 -1.98
N GLN A 374 12.25 13.16 -0.91
CA GLN A 374 12.90 13.26 0.40
C GLN A 374 13.33 11.89 0.93
N ILE A 375 12.47 10.88 0.78
CA ILE A 375 12.80 9.49 1.16
C ILE A 375 14.03 9.02 0.39
N LYS A 376 14.14 9.24 -0.92
CA LYS A 376 15.31 8.82 -1.70
C LYS A 376 16.61 9.49 -1.22
N VAL A 377 16.58 10.79 -0.95
CA VAL A 377 17.75 11.55 -0.48
C VAL A 377 18.25 11.06 0.88
N GLU A 378 17.33 10.84 1.82
CA GLU A 378 17.68 10.55 3.22
C GLU A 378 18.09 9.10 3.48
N THR A 379 17.86 8.19 2.52
CA THR A 379 17.94 6.74 2.74
C THR A 379 19.22 6.10 2.23
N ARG A 380 20.29 6.90 2.00
CA ARG A 380 21.66 6.41 1.71
C ARG A 380 21.70 5.40 0.55
N GLN A 381 21.27 5.82 -0.63
CA GLN A 381 21.08 4.96 -1.81
C GLN A 381 20.07 3.83 -1.55
N LEU A 382 18.87 4.18 -1.11
CA LEU A 382 17.73 3.27 -0.93
C LEU A 382 17.86 2.21 0.18
N ARG A 383 18.90 2.28 1.02
CA ARG A 383 19.07 1.39 2.18
C ARG A 383 18.01 1.62 3.26
N GLY A 384 17.84 2.88 3.67
CA GLY A 384 16.89 3.29 4.71
C GLY A 384 17.03 2.46 5.99
N SER A 385 15.89 2.06 6.55
CA SER A 385 15.74 1.12 7.68
C SER A 385 15.38 -0.29 7.21
N MET A 386 15.52 -0.59 5.91
CA MET A 386 14.96 -1.80 5.28
C MET A 386 15.47 -3.10 5.91
N LYS A 387 16.73 -3.10 6.33
CA LYS A 387 17.36 -4.30 6.88
C LYS A 387 16.72 -4.64 8.21
N GLU A 388 16.67 -3.66 9.11
CA GLU A 388 16.09 -3.75 10.45
C GLU A 388 14.58 -4.03 10.35
N SER A 389 13.87 -3.31 9.48
CA SER A 389 12.43 -3.46 9.34
C SER A 389 12.00 -4.81 8.80
N LEU A 390 12.79 -5.45 7.93
CA LEU A 390 12.53 -6.81 7.46
C LEU A 390 12.91 -7.90 8.48
N ASP A 391 13.82 -7.62 9.40
CA ASP A 391 14.20 -8.54 10.48
C ASP A 391 13.21 -8.49 11.66
N ASP A 392 12.55 -7.34 11.87
CA ASP A 392 11.45 -7.22 12.81
C ASP A 392 10.19 -7.94 12.29
N ILE A 393 9.82 -9.05 12.92
CA ILE A 393 8.65 -9.85 12.56
C ILE A 393 7.44 -9.63 13.49
N THR A 394 7.46 -8.60 14.33
CA THR A 394 6.35 -8.28 15.25
C THR A 394 5.05 -7.93 14.51
N THR A 395 5.14 -7.39 13.29
CA THR A 395 4.02 -7.09 12.40
C THR A 395 4.25 -7.64 10.99
N GLY A 396 3.18 -7.88 10.24
CA GLY A 396 3.24 -8.32 8.84
C GLY A 396 3.65 -7.23 7.84
N GLN A 397 3.71 -5.97 8.27
CA GLN A 397 4.05 -4.80 7.44
C GLN A 397 5.45 -4.24 7.73
N VAL A 398 5.98 -3.44 6.79
CA VAL A 398 7.13 -2.57 7.01
C VAL A 398 6.68 -1.11 7.20
N PRO A 399 7.50 -0.24 7.83
CA PRO A 399 7.20 1.18 7.95
C PRO A 399 6.92 1.85 6.60
N PHE A 400 6.15 2.95 6.61
CA PHE A 400 5.70 3.61 5.38
C PHE A 400 6.84 3.96 4.42
N GLN A 401 7.95 4.50 4.90
CA GLN A 401 9.12 4.83 4.08
C GLN A 401 9.70 3.59 3.36
N ASP A 402 9.75 2.46 4.07
CA ASP A 402 10.26 1.20 3.53
C ASP A 402 9.30 0.61 2.50
N THR A 403 7.98 0.86 2.61
CA THR A 403 7.04 0.51 1.52
C THR A 403 7.38 1.24 0.21
N LYS A 404 8.04 2.40 0.24
CA LYS A 404 8.48 3.13 -0.95
C LYS A 404 9.80 2.56 -1.47
N LEU A 405 10.77 2.36 -0.57
CA LEU A 405 12.12 1.90 -0.90
C LEU A 405 12.17 0.46 -1.41
N ILE A 406 11.37 -0.45 -0.82
CA ILE A 406 11.38 -1.87 -1.17
C ILE A 406 10.97 -2.09 -2.64
N LYS A 407 10.27 -1.12 -3.23
CA LYS A 407 9.94 -1.10 -4.66
C LYS A 407 11.19 -1.09 -5.53
N SER A 408 12.23 -0.33 -5.21
CA SER A 408 13.44 -0.33 -6.05
C SER A 408 14.21 -1.66 -5.98
N HIS A 409 13.93 -2.47 -4.97
CA HIS A 409 14.46 -3.83 -4.78
C HIS A 409 13.54 -4.92 -5.35
N GLY A 410 12.51 -4.52 -6.11
CA GLY A 410 11.65 -5.43 -6.85
C GLY A 410 10.45 -5.98 -6.08
N SER A 411 10.15 -5.47 -4.88
CA SER A 411 9.03 -5.97 -4.07
C SER A 411 7.98 -4.88 -3.78
N TYR A 412 6.75 -5.30 -3.51
CA TYR A 412 5.67 -4.45 -3.00
C TYR A 412 5.04 -5.12 -1.80
N GLN A 413 4.89 -4.38 -0.69
CA GLN A 413 3.91 -4.74 0.32
C GLN A 413 2.51 -4.63 -0.29
N GLN A 414 1.70 -5.63 -0.01
CA GLN A 414 0.30 -5.77 -0.38
C GLN A 414 -0.48 -6.29 0.82
N ASP A 415 -1.79 -6.28 0.74
CA ASP A 415 -2.66 -7.03 1.63
C ASP A 415 -3.77 -7.69 0.83
N ASP A 416 -4.33 -8.77 1.38
CA ASP A 416 -5.51 -9.40 0.80
C ASP A 416 -6.76 -8.56 1.11
N ARG A 417 -7.26 -7.88 0.09
CA ARG A 417 -8.43 -7.01 0.21
C ARG A 417 -9.74 -7.76 0.35
N ASP A 418 -9.79 -9.06 0.01
CA ASP A 418 -10.98 -9.87 0.23
C ASP A 418 -11.15 -10.20 1.73
N LEU A 419 -10.04 -10.33 2.46
CA LEU A 419 -10.03 -10.64 3.91
C LEU A 419 -10.07 -9.38 4.81
N ARG A 420 -9.96 -8.18 4.22
CA ARG A 420 -9.75 -6.95 4.97
C ARG A 420 -10.89 -6.64 5.94
N GLU A 421 -12.14 -6.75 5.48
CA GLU A 421 -13.31 -6.45 6.31
C GLU A 421 -13.44 -7.43 7.49
N GLU A 422 -13.23 -8.72 7.25
CA GLU A 422 -13.26 -9.76 8.28
C GLU A 422 -12.17 -9.55 9.34
N ARG A 423 -10.94 -9.27 8.91
CA ARG A 423 -9.80 -9.05 9.81
C ARG A 423 -9.94 -7.77 10.64
N GLN A 424 -10.50 -6.72 10.06
CA GLN A 424 -10.84 -5.50 10.79
C GLN A 424 -11.88 -5.77 11.88
N LYS A 425 -12.92 -6.59 11.61
CA LYS A 425 -13.90 -7.00 12.63
C LYS A 425 -13.27 -7.81 13.77
N MET A 426 -12.23 -8.59 13.47
CA MET A 426 -11.47 -9.36 14.46
C MET A 426 -10.44 -8.51 15.25
N GLY A 427 -10.25 -7.23 14.91
CA GLY A 427 -9.26 -6.37 15.55
C GLY A 427 -7.80 -6.78 15.27
N VAL A 428 -7.56 -7.57 14.23
CA VAL A 428 -6.22 -8.01 13.83
C VAL A 428 -5.72 -7.22 12.62
N GLU A 429 -4.39 -7.16 12.43
CA GLU A 429 -3.79 -6.48 11.27
C GLU A 429 -4.32 -7.02 9.94
N ASN A 430 -4.28 -6.24 8.86
CA ASN A 430 -4.63 -6.73 7.52
C ASN A 430 -3.77 -7.96 7.16
N ALA A 431 -4.24 -8.79 6.23
CA ALA A 431 -3.49 -9.95 5.75
C ALA A 431 -2.34 -9.50 4.84
N PHE A 432 -1.29 -8.92 5.43
CA PHE A 432 -0.14 -8.39 4.72
C PHE A 432 0.68 -9.50 4.08
N SER A 433 1.14 -9.21 2.86
CA SER A 433 2.08 -10.04 2.13
C SER A 433 2.90 -9.17 1.18
N PHE A 434 3.86 -9.78 0.50
CA PHE A 434 4.73 -9.13 -0.46
C PHE A 434 4.58 -9.81 -1.82
N MET A 435 4.48 -8.98 -2.86
CA MET A 435 4.72 -9.43 -4.23
C MET A 435 6.15 -9.10 -4.62
N ILE A 436 6.84 -10.10 -5.15
CA ILE A 436 8.21 -9.97 -5.67
C ILE A 436 8.17 -10.14 -7.18
N ARG A 437 8.79 -9.21 -7.90
CA ARG A 437 8.92 -9.24 -9.36
C ARG A 437 10.37 -9.51 -9.75
N VAL A 438 10.55 -10.45 -10.66
CA VAL A 438 11.87 -10.80 -11.20
C VAL A 438 12.27 -9.82 -12.31
N ARG A 439 13.57 -9.54 -12.41
CA ARG A 439 14.18 -8.87 -13.55
C ARG A 439 14.57 -9.92 -14.60
N LEU A 440 14.07 -9.76 -15.82
CA LEU A 440 14.24 -10.77 -16.87
C LEU A 440 14.21 -10.11 -18.27
N PRO A 441 15.29 -9.44 -18.68
CA PRO A 441 15.32 -8.74 -19.97
C PRO A 441 15.00 -9.69 -21.13
N GLY A 442 14.17 -9.24 -22.07
CA GLY A 442 13.70 -10.06 -23.20
C GLY A 442 12.83 -11.28 -22.83
N GLY A 443 12.56 -11.51 -21.55
CA GLY A 443 11.61 -12.49 -21.06
C GLY A 443 12.03 -13.94 -21.07
N PHE A 444 13.29 -14.27 -21.35
CA PHE A 444 13.76 -15.66 -21.44
C PHE A 444 14.25 -16.19 -20.09
N CYS A 445 13.94 -17.44 -19.78
CA CYS A 445 14.50 -18.21 -18.69
C CYS A 445 14.81 -19.65 -19.13
N THR A 446 15.79 -20.29 -18.50
CA THR A 446 16.08 -21.72 -18.73
C THR A 446 15.07 -22.63 -18.05
N ALA A 447 15.08 -23.91 -18.42
CA ALA A 447 14.31 -24.94 -17.76
C ALA A 447 14.59 -25.03 -16.24
N GLU A 448 15.86 -24.94 -15.84
CA GLU A 448 16.30 -24.98 -14.44
C GLU A 448 15.81 -23.76 -13.66
N GLN A 449 15.83 -22.57 -14.28
CA GLN A 449 15.30 -21.35 -13.68
C GLN A 449 13.79 -21.46 -13.47
N TRP A 450 13.06 -22.02 -14.44
CA TRP A 450 11.62 -22.27 -14.28
C TRP A 450 11.33 -23.21 -13.10
N ILE A 451 12.06 -24.34 -13.04
CA ILE A 451 11.98 -25.31 -11.94
C ILE A 451 12.24 -24.63 -10.59
N ALA A 452 13.30 -23.84 -10.48
CA ALA A 452 13.60 -23.11 -9.26
C ALA A 452 12.49 -22.13 -8.87
N MET A 453 11.90 -21.41 -9.84
CA MET A 453 10.79 -20.49 -9.58
C MET A 453 9.51 -21.20 -9.13
N ASP A 454 9.23 -22.37 -9.70
CA ASP A 454 8.10 -23.22 -9.31
C ASP A 454 8.28 -23.78 -7.88
N ASP A 455 9.51 -24.12 -7.49
CA ASP A 455 9.82 -24.51 -6.10
C ASP A 455 9.67 -23.32 -5.14
N ILE A 456 10.17 -22.14 -5.54
CA ILE A 456 10.09 -20.90 -4.75
C ILE A 456 8.65 -20.48 -4.50
N CYS A 457 7.79 -20.49 -5.53
CA CYS A 457 6.41 -20.03 -5.39
C CYS A 457 5.56 -20.98 -4.52
N GLN A 458 5.85 -22.29 -4.55
CA GLN A 458 5.21 -23.27 -3.68
C GLN A 458 5.68 -23.17 -2.24
N LYS A 459 6.98 -22.91 -2.03
CA LYS A 459 7.58 -22.90 -0.69
C LYS A 459 7.30 -21.63 0.09
N PHE A 460 7.42 -20.47 -0.55
CA PHE A 460 7.43 -19.16 0.14
C PHE A 460 6.23 -18.27 -0.18
N ALA A 461 5.35 -18.69 -1.09
CA ALA A 461 4.32 -17.84 -1.65
C ALA A 461 3.00 -18.60 -1.82
N ASN A 462 2.08 -18.08 -2.65
CA ASN A 462 0.76 -18.66 -2.84
C ASN A 462 0.68 -19.81 -3.86
N GLY A 463 1.81 -20.42 -4.27
CA GLY A 463 1.84 -21.53 -5.23
C GLY A 463 1.51 -21.18 -6.68
N THR A 464 1.52 -19.90 -7.05
CA THR A 464 1.25 -19.44 -8.43
C THR A 464 2.35 -18.51 -8.95
N LEU A 465 2.50 -18.47 -10.28
CA LEU A 465 3.34 -17.48 -10.98
C LEU A 465 2.45 -16.61 -11.89
N LYS A 466 2.71 -15.30 -11.92
CA LYS A 466 1.98 -14.35 -12.76
C LYS A 466 2.85 -13.75 -13.83
N ILE A 467 2.71 -14.20 -15.07
CA ILE A 467 3.33 -13.58 -16.25
C ILE A 467 2.74 -12.17 -16.44
N THR A 468 3.61 -11.20 -16.69
CA THR A 468 3.26 -9.78 -16.72
C THR A 468 3.25 -9.21 -18.12
N THR A 469 2.66 -8.03 -18.26
CA THR A 469 2.68 -7.21 -19.48
C THR A 469 4.06 -6.65 -19.85
N ARG A 470 5.13 -7.13 -19.18
CA ARG A 470 6.53 -6.71 -19.36
C ARG A 470 7.51 -7.89 -19.36
N GLN A 471 7.07 -9.06 -19.84
CA GLN A 471 7.94 -10.22 -20.06
C GLN A 471 8.72 -10.65 -18.81
N THR A 472 8.04 -10.71 -17.69
CA THR A 472 8.58 -11.24 -16.44
C THR A 472 7.44 -11.84 -15.64
N TRP A 473 7.72 -12.56 -14.58
CA TRP A 473 6.74 -13.06 -13.63
C TRP A 473 6.78 -12.35 -12.27
N GLN A 474 5.65 -12.40 -11.58
CA GLN A 474 5.48 -11.99 -10.21
C GLN A 474 5.15 -13.21 -9.35
N VAL A 475 5.72 -13.24 -8.15
CA VAL A 475 5.39 -14.17 -7.07
C VAL A 475 4.59 -13.39 -6.03
N HIS A 476 3.39 -13.84 -5.68
CA HIS A 476 2.49 -13.16 -4.75
C HIS A 476 2.29 -13.97 -3.47
N GLY A 477 1.99 -13.29 -2.36
CA GLY A 477 1.69 -13.93 -1.09
C GLY A 477 2.92 -14.30 -0.27
N VAL A 478 4.07 -13.66 -0.52
CA VAL A 478 5.30 -13.88 0.28
C VAL A 478 5.14 -13.19 1.62
N LEU A 479 5.25 -13.92 2.73
CA LEU A 479 5.16 -13.31 4.06
C LEU A 479 6.44 -12.51 4.38
N LYS A 480 6.33 -11.47 5.23
CA LYS A 480 7.46 -10.59 5.60
C LYS A 480 8.72 -11.36 5.98
N ARG A 481 8.57 -12.35 6.87
CA ARG A 481 9.63 -13.25 7.36
C ARG A 481 10.37 -14.02 6.25
N ASP A 482 9.71 -14.21 5.10
CA ASP A 482 10.20 -15.03 3.99
C ASP A 482 10.75 -14.18 2.83
N VAL A 483 10.63 -12.84 2.87
CA VAL A 483 11.07 -11.94 1.78
C VAL A 483 12.57 -12.12 1.47
N LYS A 484 13.43 -12.03 2.49
CA LYS A 484 14.90 -12.20 2.31
C LYS A 484 15.24 -13.61 1.79
N ASN A 485 14.60 -14.64 2.33
CA ASN A 485 14.83 -16.03 1.90
C ASN A 485 14.38 -16.27 0.46
N THR A 486 13.26 -15.68 0.06
CA THR A 486 12.73 -15.76 -1.31
C THR A 486 13.68 -15.11 -2.30
N MET A 487 14.15 -13.89 -2.02
CA MET A 487 15.11 -13.19 -2.89
C MET A 487 16.46 -13.90 -2.96
N ARG A 488 16.96 -14.48 -1.86
CA ARG A 488 18.17 -15.32 -1.86
C ARG A 488 17.99 -16.58 -2.72
N ALA A 489 16.83 -17.22 -2.64
CA ALA A 489 16.54 -18.40 -3.46
C ALA A 489 16.48 -18.06 -4.95
N MET A 490 15.89 -16.91 -5.31
CA MET A 490 15.93 -16.41 -6.70
C MET A 490 17.38 -16.17 -7.16
N ASN A 491 18.21 -15.52 -6.34
CA ASN A 491 19.61 -15.25 -6.67
C ASN A 491 20.43 -16.54 -6.84
N LYS A 492 20.17 -17.56 -6.01
CA LYS A 492 20.77 -18.89 -6.16
C LYS A 492 20.40 -19.56 -7.49
N ALA A 493 19.25 -19.21 -8.06
CA ALA A 493 18.81 -19.65 -9.38
C ALA A 493 19.27 -18.71 -10.51
N CYS A 494 20.25 -17.83 -10.26
CA CYS A 494 20.75 -16.84 -11.20
C CYS A 494 19.66 -15.89 -11.73
N MET A 495 18.73 -15.51 -10.85
CA MET A 495 17.70 -14.49 -11.12
C MET A 495 17.67 -13.47 -9.97
N ASP A 496 17.48 -12.20 -10.30
CA ASP A 496 17.35 -11.16 -9.27
C ASP A 496 16.10 -10.31 -9.46
N THR A 497 15.92 -9.36 -8.54
CA THR A 497 14.75 -8.49 -8.46
C THR A 497 15.15 -7.01 -8.49
N LEU A 498 16.44 -6.72 -8.67
CA LEU A 498 16.97 -5.36 -8.67
C LEU A 498 16.28 -4.56 -9.78
N ALA A 499 15.85 -3.33 -9.46
CA ALA A 499 15.23 -2.42 -10.41
C ALA A 499 13.97 -2.95 -11.16
N ALA A 500 13.38 -4.07 -10.74
CA ALA A 500 12.14 -4.58 -11.33
C ALA A 500 10.94 -3.63 -11.09
N CYS A 501 11.05 -2.81 -10.03
CA CYS A 501 10.04 -1.90 -9.51
C CYS A 501 10.73 -0.56 -9.08
N GLY A 502 10.00 0.42 -8.52
CA GLY A 502 10.60 1.72 -8.13
C GLY A 502 10.76 2.76 -9.26
N ASP A 503 11.50 3.84 -8.96
CA ASP A 503 11.78 4.98 -9.85
C ASP A 503 13.15 4.81 -10.55
N VAL A 504 13.22 3.75 -11.34
CA VAL A 504 14.39 3.24 -12.07
C VAL A 504 13.97 2.74 -13.45
N CYS A 505 14.95 2.37 -14.29
CA CYS A 505 14.71 1.61 -15.51
C CYS A 505 14.12 0.23 -15.17
N ARG A 506 12.93 -0.06 -15.72
CA ARG A 506 12.24 -1.34 -15.55
C ARG A 506 12.74 -2.37 -16.55
N ASN A 507 12.30 -3.63 -16.40
CA ASN A 507 12.58 -4.72 -17.34
C ASN A 507 12.53 -4.27 -18.80
N VAL A 508 13.62 -4.49 -19.54
CA VAL A 508 13.73 -4.12 -20.97
C VAL A 508 13.09 -5.22 -21.80
N LEU A 509 12.16 -4.82 -22.66
CA LEU A 509 11.39 -5.75 -23.48
C LEU A 509 12.09 -6.04 -24.81
N CYS A 510 11.87 -7.22 -25.36
CA CYS A 510 12.27 -7.56 -26.74
C CYS A 510 11.19 -8.45 -27.36
N THR A 511 10.91 -8.33 -28.66
CA THR A 511 9.93 -9.18 -29.35
C THR A 511 10.11 -10.67 -29.02
N SER A 512 9.01 -11.33 -28.64
CA SER A 512 8.95 -12.74 -28.22
C SER A 512 8.60 -13.71 -29.34
N ARG A 513 8.19 -13.21 -30.50
CA ARG A 513 7.68 -14.06 -31.58
C ARG A 513 8.83 -14.79 -32.29
N PRO A 514 8.81 -16.14 -32.35
CA PRO A 514 9.89 -16.90 -32.99
C PRO A 514 9.83 -16.88 -34.52
N ASP A 515 8.74 -16.42 -35.13
CA ASP A 515 8.53 -16.46 -36.60
C ASP A 515 8.93 -15.17 -37.33
N VAL A 516 9.39 -14.13 -36.62
CA VAL A 516 9.65 -12.81 -37.21
C VAL A 516 11.06 -12.66 -37.80
N CYS A 517 12.01 -13.46 -37.32
CA CYS A 517 13.40 -13.44 -37.79
C CYS A 517 14.07 -14.80 -37.50
N THR A 518 15.29 -15.00 -38.00
CA THR A 518 16.06 -16.20 -37.67
C THR A 518 16.49 -16.17 -36.20
N LYS A 519 16.83 -17.34 -35.65
CA LYS A 519 17.28 -17.45 -34.26
C LYS A 519 18.56 -16.63 -34.00
N GLU A 520 19.47 -16.60 -34.96
CA GLU A 520 20.73 -15.85 -34.87
C GLU A 520 20.46 -14.34 -34.85
N MET A 521 19.54 -13.87 -35.71
CA MET A 521 19.12 -12.47 -35.73
C MET A 521 18.42 -12.07 -34.43
N HIS A 522 17.55 -12.93 -33.91
CA HIS A 522 16.91 -12.71 -32.62
C HIS A 522 17.93 -12.61 -31.49
N ALA A 523 18.92 -13.51 -31.47
CA ALA A 523 20.02 -13.49 -30.51
C ALA A 523 20.88 -12.22 -30.62
N GLU A 524 21.15 -11.73 -31.85
CA GLU A 524 21.86 -10.47 -32.08
C GLU A 524 21.07 -9.28 -31.51
N VAL A 525 19.76 -9.18 -31.77
CA VAL A 525 18.92 -8.10 -31.21
C VAL A 525 18.80 -8.23 -29.68
N LEU A 526 18.72 -9.46 -29.15
CA LEU A 526 18.74 -9.70 -27.70
C LEU A 526 20.05 -9.27 -27.06
N HIS A 527 21.19 -9.46 -27.72
CA HIS A 527 22.48 -8.98 -27.21
C HIS A 527 22.44 -7.47 -26.97
N TYR A 528 21.96 -6.68 -27.95
CA TYR A 528 21.77 -5.24 -27.76
C TYR A 528 20.69 -4.89 -26.72
N THR A 529 19.66 -5.74 -26.57
CA THR A 529 18.65 -5.59 -25.50
C THR A 529 19.29 -5.75 -24.13
N TYR A 530 20.19 -6.72 -23.95
CA TYR A 530 20.95 -6.94 -22.72
C TYR A 530 21.94 -5.80 -22.47
N ASP A 531 22.61 -5.31 -23.49
CA ASP A 531 23.48 -4.13 -23.40
C ASP A 531 22.72 -2.89 -22.90
N ILE A 532 21.55 -2.58 -23.47
CA ILE A 532 20.69 -1.48 -23.00
C ILE A 532 20.27 -1.70 -21.55
N HIS A 533 19.85 -2.93 -21.24
CA HIS A 533 19.40 -3.31 -19.91
C HIS A 533 20.51 -3.12 -18.86
N ASP A 534 21.66 -3.75 -19.05
CA ASP A 534 22.76 -3.80 -18.08
C ASP A 534 23.39 -2.43 -17.89
N HIS A 535 23.47 -1.65 -18.97
CA HIS A 535 23.97 -0.28 -18.92
C HIS A 535 23.11 0.64 -18.06
N CYS A 536 21.79 0.42 -18.04
CA CYS A 536 20.82 1.21 -17.28
C CYS A 536 20.57 0.68 -15.86
N LEU A 537 21.27 -0.35 -15.38
CA LEU A 537 21.10 -0.85 -14.02
C LEU A 537 21.65 0.13 -12.96
N PRO A 538 20.96 0.27 -11.81
CA PRO A 538 21.57 0.86 -10.61
C PRO A 538 22.82 0.07 -10.19
N ARG A 539 23.84 0.77 -9.72
CA ARG A 539 25.17 0.22 -9.39
C ARG A 539 25.49 0.23 -7.89
N SER A 540 24.54 0.66 -7.05
CA SER A 540 24.68 0.68 -5.60
C SER A 540 24.67 -0.71 -4.97
N GLY A 541 25.41 -0.88 -3.87
CA GLY A 541 25.50 -2.11 -3.09
C GLY A 541 24.23 -2.50 -2.32
N ALA A 542 23.24 -1.60 -2.21
CA ALA A 542 22.10 -1.71 -1.30
C ALA A 542 21.33 -3.05 -1.42
N TYR A 543 21.08 -3.53 -2.65
CA TYR A 543 20.37 -4.79 -2.85
C TYR A 543 21.09 -6.00 -2.23
N HIS A 544 22.40 -6.11 -2.46
CA HIS A 544 23.20 -7.22 -1.97
C HIS A 544 23.31 -7.17 -0.44
N GLU A 545 23.49 -5.98 0.10
CA GLU A 545 23.61 -5.73 1.53
C GLU A 545 22.33 -6.09 2.30
N ILE A 546 21.16 -5.66 1.80
CA ILE A 546 19.89 -5.86 2.51
C ILE A 546 19.43 -7.32 2.41
N PHE A 547 19.54 -7.93 1.22
CA PHE A 547 18.86 -9.20 0.93
C PHE A 547 19.78 -10.41 0.91
N LEU A 548 21.06 -10.27 0.54
CA LEU A 548 21.92 -11.43 0.27
C LEU A 548 22.90 -11.72 1.40
N MET A 549 23.58 -10.70 1.91
CA MET A 549 24.61 -10.85 2.94
C MET A 549 24.05 -11.32 4.30
N LYS A 550 24.91 -11.96 5.11
CA LYS A 550 24.63 -12.43 6.48
C LYS A 550 25.82 -12.15 7.40
N GLY A 551 25.57 -11.87 8.68
CA GLY A 551 26.63 -11.77 9.70
C GLY A 551 27.73 -10.75 9.36
N ASP A 552 28.99 -11.09 9.65
CA ASP A 552 30.16 -10.22 9.48
C ASP A 552 30.59 -9.99 8.02
N GLU A 553 30.09 -10.77 7.04
CA GLU A 553 30.25 -10.48 5.60
C GLU A 553 29.67 -9.10 5.22
N MET A 554 28.78 -8.56 6.07
CA MET A 554 28.21 -7.22 5.96
C MET A 554 29.24 -6.09 6.15
N ALA A 555 30.39 -6.37 6.78
CA ALA A 555 31.43 -5.39 7.06
C ALA A 555 32.46 -5.25 5.92
N GLU A 556 32.52 -6.17 4.95
CA GLU A 556 33.64 -6.23 3.99
C GLU A 556 33.54 -5.26 2.79
N LYS A 557 32.58 -4.34 2.77
CA LYS A 557 32.70 -3.11 1.95
C LYS A 557 33.03 -1.86 2.77
N ILE A 558 33.60 -2.03 3.96
CA ILE A 558 34.23 -0.94 4.71
C ILE A 558 35.63 -0.69 4.12
N GLN A 559 35.68 0.30 3.23
CA GLN A 559 36.74 1.32 3.15
C GLN A 559 38.15 0.88 2.67
N ILE A 560 38.50 1.24 1.43
CA ILE A 560 39.90 1.35 0.97
C ILE A 560 40.28 2.84 0.98
N MET A 561 40.72 3.36 2.13
CA MET A 561 41.34 4.69 2.38
C MET A 561 40.63 5.99 1.93
N GLY A 562 40.55 6.96 2.86
CA GLY A 562 40.27 8.39 2.57
C GLY A 562 38.78 8.78 2.63
N SER A 563 38.46 9.77 3.47
CA SER A 563 37.17 10.51 3.60
C SER A 563 35.93 9.89 2.93
N THR A 564 35.08 9.22 3.74
CA THR A 564 33.68 8.82 3.50
C THR A 564 33.29 8.48 2.04
N PRO A 565 33.18 7.21 1.63
CA PRO A 565 32.56 6.90 0.35
C PRO A 565 31.05 7.09 0.52
N VAL A 566 30.54 8.27 0.16
CA VAL A 566 29.16 8.34 -0.32
C VAL A 566 29.19 7.54 -1.62
N GLU A 567 28.75 6.28 -1.56
CA GLU A 567 28.45 5.53 -2.78
C GLU A 567 27.35 6.32 -3.49
N GLU A 568 27.73 7.06 -4.53
CA GLU A 568 26.78 7.81 -5.34
C GLU A 568 26.50 7.02 -6.61
N GLU A 569 25.22 6.76 -6.88
CA GLU A 569 24.79 6.16 -8.13
C GLU A 569 25.21 7.02 -9.33
N PRO A 570 26.11 6.56 -10.21
CA PRO A 570 26.69 7.43 -11.23
C PRO A 570 25.68 7.87 -12.29
N LEU A 571 24.71 7.01 -12.61
CA LEU A 571 23.67 7.31 -13.59
C LEU A 571 22.44 7.95 -12.95
N TYR A 572 22.04 7.45 -11.78
CA TYR A 572 20.78 7.82 -11.13
C TYR A 572 20.92 9.01 -10.18
N GLY A 573 22.11 9.26 -9.63
CA GLY A 573 22.36 10.23 -8.57
C GLY A 573 21.61 9.88 -7.27
N LEU A 574 21.71 10.76 -6.28
CA LEU A 574 21.03 10.59 -4.98
C LEU A 574 19.50 10.45 -5.08
N THR A 575 18.89 11.09 -6.06
CA THR A 575 17.43 11.17 -6.19
C THR A 575 16.85 10.19 -7.18
N TYR A 576 17.65 9.36 -7.85
CA TYR A 576 17.19 8.46 -8.92
C TYR A 576 16.33 9.20 -9.96
N LEU A 577 15.45 8.49 -10.67
CA LEU A 577 14.54 9.14 -11.62
C LEU A 577 13.35 9.77 -10.89
N PRO A 578 12.69 10.78 -11.50
CA PRO A 578 11.42 11.30 -10.99
C PRO A 578 10.33 10.22 -10.96
N ARG A 579 10.37 9.28 -11.90
CA ARG A 579 9.41 8.18 -12.01
C ARG A 579 9.95 6.99 -12.81
N LYS A 580 9.23 5.86 -12.76
CA LYS A 580 9.51 4.64 -13.54
C LYS A 580 9.83 4.94 -15.02
N PHE A 581 10.92 4.35 -15.51
CA PHE A 581 11.36 4.43 -16.91
C PHE A 581 11.20 3.06 -17.58
N LYS A 582 10.66 3.03 -18.81
CA LYS A 582 10.30 1.78 -19.50
C LYS A 582 10.93 1.77 -20.88
N VAL A 583 11.56 0.67 -21.23
CA VAL A 583 12.21 0.47 -22.52
C VAL A 583 11.61 -0.75 -23.23
N ALA A 584 11.54 -0.70 -24.55
CA ALA A 584 11.17 -1.84 -25.39
C ALA A 584 11.96 -1.88 -26.70
N VAL A 585 12.29 -3.08 -27.14
CA VAL A 585 12.91 -3.37 -28.44
C VAL A 585 11.91 -4.16 -29.28
N ALA A 586 11.56 -3.67 -30.47
CA ALA A 586 10.63 -4.33 -31.38
C ALA A 586 11.37 -4.86 -32.61
N ILE A 587 10.99 -6.04 -33.07
CA ILE A 587 11.47 -6.63 -34.33
C ILE A 587 10.29 -6.66 -35.33
N PRO A 588 10.27 -5.74 -36.31
CA PRO A 588 9.28 -5.76 -37.38
C PRO A 588 9.20 -7.11 -38.12
N PRO A 589 7.99 -7.52 -38.57
CA PRO A 589 6.74 -6.76 -38.55
C PRO A 589 5.93 -6.89 -37.24
N SER A 590 6.54 -7.34 -36.15
CA SER A 590 5.87 -7.49 -34.84
C SER A 590 5.99 -6.25 -33.95
N ASN A 591 4.89 -5.90 -33.29
CA ASN A 591 4.80 -4.95 -32.19
C ASN A 591 4.17 -5.58 -30.94
N ASP A 592 4.45 -6.87 -30.71
CA ASP A 592 4.03 -7.61 -29.52
C ASP A 592 4.45 -6.94 -28.20
N VAL A 593 5.55 -6.19 -28.22
CA VAL A 593 6.03 -5.41 -27.07
C VAL A 593 5.24 -4.12 -26.79
N ASP A 594 4.29 -3.72 -27.67
CA ASP A 594 3.58 -2.44 -27.63
C ASP A 594 4.56 -1.25 -27.50
N LEU A 595 5.50 -1.14 -28.44
CA LEU A 595 6.64 -0.21 -28.41
C LEU A 595 6.24 1.23 -28.02
N PHE A 596 5.17 1.75 -28.62
CA PHE A 596 4.74 3.14 -28.44
C PHE A 596 4.20 3.44 -27.03
N ALA A 597 4.04 2.44 -26.16
CA ALA A 597 3.61 2.62 -24.77
C ALA A 597 4.74 2.95 -23.78
N HIS A 598 6.00 3.00 -24.24
CA HIS A 598 7.20 3.04 -23.39
C HIS A 598 7.96 4.37 -23.47
N CYS A 599 8.79 4.63 -22.46
CA CYS A 599 9.54 5.88 -22.35
C CYS A 599 10.59 6.02 -23.44
N ALA A 600 11.27 4.91 -23.75
CA ALA A 600 12.19 4.76 -24.87
C ALA A 600 11.83 3.48 -25.64
N GLY A 601 11.99 3.51 -26.96
CA GLY A 601 11.79 2.34 -27.81
C GLY A 601 12.86 2.25 -28.90
N PHE A 602 13.18 1.02 -29.30
CA PHE A 602 14.14 0.71 -30.35
C PHE A 602 13.51 -0.25 -31.36
N ILE A 603 13.38 0.16 -32.61
CA ILE A 603 12.80 -0.66 -33.69
C ILE A 603 13.95 -1.20 -34.53
N ALA A 604 14.17 -2.50 -34.50
CA ALA A 604 15.24 -3.14 -35.27
C ALA A 604 15.05 -2.91 -36.77
N ILE A 605 16.09 -2.44 -37.44
CA ILE A 605 16.14 -2.32 -38.90
C ILE A 605 17.05 -3.40 -39.44
N ILE A 606 16.45 -4.37 -40.12
CA ILE A 606 17.13 -5.55 -40.65
C ILE A 606 17.08 -5.48 -42.17
N GLU A 607 18.24 -5.44 -42.80
CA GLU A 607 18.40 -5.44 -44.26
C GLU A 607 19.25 -6.65 -44.65
N GLN A 608 18.79 -7.44 -45.62
CA GLN A 608 19.53 -8.62 -46.10
C GLN A 608 20.00 -9.57 -44.97
N ASN A 609 19.14 -9.79 -43.98
CA ASN A 609 19.42 -10.60 -42.78
C ASN A 609 20.60 -10.09 -41.93
N LYS A 610 20.83 -8.78 -41.92
CA LYS A 610 21.80 -8.10 -41.05
C LYS A 610 21.14 -6.97 -40.28
N LEU A 611 21.40 -6.87 -38.98
CA LEU A 611 20.96 -5.72 -38.18
C LEU A 611 21.78 -4.48 -38.56
N ILE A 612 21.12 -3.47 -39.10
CA ILE A 612 21.77 -2.21 -39.50
C ILE A 612 21.73 -1.18 -38.38
N GLY A 613 20.74 -1.24 -37.50
CA GLY A 613 20.56 -0.33 -36.37
C GLY A 613 19.12 -0.29 -35.88
N PHE A 614 18.76 0.80 -35.20
CA PHE A 614 17.46 0.96 -34.58
C PHE A 614 16.87 2.34 -34.87
N ASN A 615 15.59 2.39 -35.27
CA ASN A 615 14.83 3.63 -35.09
C ASN A 615 14.52 3.81 -33.61
N VAL A 616 14.61 5.05 -33.13
CA VAL A 616 14.48 5.42 -31.72
C VAL A 616 13.15 6.10 -31.50
N THR A 617 12.41 5.69 -30.45
CA THR A 617 11.17 6.35 -30.02
C THR A 617 11.24 6.86 -28.59
N VAL A 618 10.52 7.96 -28.29
CA VAL A 618 10.48 8.57 -26.95
C VAL A 618 9.08 9.04 -26.55
N GLY A 619 8.81 9.08 -25.24
CA GLY A 619 7.63 9.80 -24.71
C GLY A 619 6.32 9.00 -24.66
N GLY A 620 6.36 7.67 -24.66
CA GLY A 620 5.18 6.83 -24.46
C GLY A 620 4.79 6.63 -22.98
N GLY A 621 3.49 6.49 -22.72
CA GLY A 621 3.00 6.05 -21.42
C GLY A 621 1.49 6.15 -21.20
N LEU A 622 0.89 5.08 -20.68
CA LEU A 622 -0.57 4.91 -20.67
C LEU A 622 -1.29 5.32 -19.37
N GLY A 623 -0.55 5.54 -18.28
CA GLY A 623 -1.20 5.79 -16.97
C GLY A 623 -1.76 7.21 -16.88
N PHE A 624 -2.98 7.34 -16.39
CA PHE A 624 -3.66 8.61 -16.10
C PHE A 624 -4.46 8.50 -14.79
N THR A 625 -5.11 9.58 -14.38
CA THR A 625 -6.02 9.60 -13.21
C THR A 625 -7.42 9.94 -13.71
N HIS A 626 -8.44 9.20 -13.28
CA HIS A 626 -9.84 9.51 -13.62
C HIS A 626 -10.16 10.97 -13.27
N ASN A 627 -10.89 11.63 -14.15
CA ASN A 627 -11.33 13.02 -14.03
C ASN A 627 -10.21 14.08 -13.89
N ASN A 628 -8.93 13.72 -14.07
CA ASN A 628 -7.84 14.68 -14.06
C ASN A 628 -7.37 14.98 -15.48
N GLN A 629 -7.85 16.11 -16.01
CA GLN A 629 -7.60 16.54 -17.39
C GLN A 629 -6.13 16.80 -17.71
N LYS A 630 -5.26 16.97 -16.70
CA LYS A 630 -3.81 17.14 -16.87
C LYS A 630 -3.06 15.81 -17.05
N THR A 631 -3.78 14.69 -17.03
CA THR A 631 -3.18 13.37 -17.18
C THR A 631 -3.87 12.54 -18.24
N HIS A 632 -3.12 11.92 -19.13
CA HIS A 632 -3.68 11.21 -20.29
C HIS A 632 -2.69 10.19 -20.84
N PRO A 633 -3.13 9.09 -21.48
CA PRO A 633 -2.24 8.20 -22.21
C PRO A 633 -1.58 8.92 -23.40
N ARG A 634 -0.33 8.58 -23.69
CA ARG A 634 0.44 9.14 -24.82
C ARG A 634 1.20 8.01 -25.54
N LEU A 635 1.25 8.07 -26.87
CA LEU A 635 2.10 7.22 -27.70
C LEU A 635 3.47 7.87 -27.91
N ALA A 636 4.52 7.08 -28.08
CA ALA A 636 5.87 7.57 -28.31
C ALA A 636 6.06 8.12 -29.73
N ASP A 637 6.89 9.15 -29.89
CA ASP A 637 7.30 9.71 -31.19
C ASP A 637 8.57 9.03 -31.68
N VAL A 638 8.72 8.87 -33.00
CA VAL A 638 9.98 8.44 -33.61
C VAL A 638 10.88 9.67 -33.78
N ILE A 639 12.10 9.64 -33.23
CA ILE A 639 12.99 10.81 -33.23
C ILE A 639 14.22 10.67 -34.14
N GLY A 640 14.55 9.46 -34.58
CA GLY A 640 15.66 9.24 -35.50
C GLY A 640 16.14 7.79 -35.54
N PHE A 641 17.35 7.58 -36.03
CA PHE A 641 18.00 6.29 -36.15
C PHE A 641 19.39 6.31 -35.48
N CYS A 642 19.78 5.20 -34.85
CA CYS A 642 21.11 4.99 -34.31
C CYS A 642 21.68 3.63 -34.74
N LYS A 643 23.01 3.51 -34.74
CA LYS A 643 23.69 2.23 -35.00
C LYS A 643 23.49 1.27 -33.83
N PRO A 644 23.66 -0.06 -34.03
CA PRO A 644 23.38 -1.04 -32.98
C PRO A 644 24.17 -0.79 -31.69
N GLY A 645 25.48 -0.54 -31.80
CA GLY A 645 26.35 -0.30 -30.65
C GLY A 645 26.06 0.99 -29.87
N ASP A 646 25.37 1.95 -30.49
CA ASP A 646 25.05 3.24 -29.87
C ASP A 646 23.77 3.16 -29.01
N ALA A 647 22.95 2.13 -29.18
CA ALA A 647 21.61 2.05 -28.59
C ALA A 647 21.60 2.19 -27.06
N LYS A 648 22.60 1.64 -26.36
CA LYS A 648 22.73 1.78 -24.90
C LYS A 648 23.04 3.21 -24.46
N TYR A 649 23.88 3.93 -25.20
CA TYR A 649 24.21 5.33 -24.92
C TYR A 649 23.04 6.25 -25.27
N VAL A 650 22.31 5.96 -26.34
CA VAL A 650 21.06 6.65 -26.67
C VAL A 650 20.04 6.47 -25.55
N CYS A 651 19.89 5.25 -25.04
CA CYS A 651 19.00 4.97 -23.91
C CYS A 651 19.42 5.73 -22.64
N GLU A 652 20.72 5.75 -22.34
CA GLU A 652 21.30 6.54 -21.24
C GLU A 652 20.97 8.03 -21.37
N CYS A 653 21.14 8.60 -22.56
CA CYS A 653 20.84 10.00 -22.81
C CYS A 653 19.35 10.30 -22.65
N ILE A 654 18.46 9.45 -23.17
CA ILE A 654 17.00 9.60 -22.94
C ILE A 654 16.66 9.52 -21.44
N LEU A 655 17.29 8.60 -20.71
CA LEU A 655 17.10 8.42 -19.27
C LEU A 655 17.60 9.64 -18.48
N THR A 656 18.75 10.20 -18.82
CA THR A 656 19.33 11.36 -18.14
C THR A 656 18.59 12.66 -18.47
N VAL A 657 18.08 12.84 -19.70
CA VAL A 657 17.15 13.93 -20.01
C VAL A 657 15.93 13.86 -19.10
N ALA A 658 15.34 12.66 -18.94
CA ALA A 658 14.21 12.45 -18.04
C ALA A 658 14.55 12.66 -16.56
N ARG A 659 15.79 12.34 -16.15
CA ARG A 659 16.30 12.57 -14.79
C ARG A 659 16.42 14.06 -14.46
N ASP A 660 16.93 14.83 -15.42
CA ASP A 660 17.32 16.24 -15.25
C ASP A 660 16.14 17.19 -15.45
N PHE A 661 15.25 16.89 -16.40
CA PHE A 661 14.13 17.77 -16.78
C PHE A 661 12.74 17.26 -16.38
N GLY A 662 12.64 16.05 -15.85
CA GLY A 662 11.35 15.50 -15.43
C GLY A 662 10.84 16.14 -14.14
N ASP A 663 9.53 16.41 -14.09
CA ASP A 663 8.88 17.03 -12.93
C ASP A 663 9.03 16.16 -11.66
N ARG A 664 9.54 16.76 -10.57
CA ARG A 664 9.68 16.14 -9.25
C ARG A 664 8.72 16.70 -8.20
N THR A 665 7.93 17.71 -8.57
CA THR A 665 6.91 18.35 -7.72
C THR A 665 5.60 17.58 -7.79
N GLY A 666 5.16 17.16 -8.98
CA GLY A 666 3.95 16.39 -9.21
C GLY A 666 4.21 14.97 -9.73
N ARG A 667 4.11 13.94 -8.87
CA ARG A 667 4.32 12.53 -9.29
C ARG A 667 3.38 12.03 -10.40
N LYS A 668 2.19 12.64 -10.52
CA LYS A 668 1.23 12.35 -11.61
C LYS A 668 1.71 12.88 -12.97
N HIS A 669 2.62 13.86 -12.97
CA HIS A 669 3.22 14.51 -14.14
C HIS A 669 4.72 14.14 -14.35
N ALA A 670 5.32 13.38 -13.44
CA ALA A 670 6.75 13.01 -13.45
C ALA A 670 7.22 12.00 -14.52
N ARG A 671 6.37 11.60 -15.49
CA ARG A 671 6.75 10.58 -16.51
C ARG A 671 7.30 11.27 -17.75
N VAL A 672 8.27 10.62 -18.42
CA VAL A 672 8.90 11.08 -19.68
C VAL A 672 7.92 11.61 -20.72
N LYS A 673 6.73 11.01 -20.83
CA LYS A 673 5.69 11.47 -21.76
C LYS A 673 5.30 12.94 -21.58
N TYR A 674 5.28 13.44 -20.35
CA TYR A 674 4.92 14.83 -20.06
C TYR A 674 6.11 15.74 -20.32
N THR A 675 7.34 15.32 -19.99
CA THR A 675 8.54 16.04 -20.43
C THR A 675 8.58 16.21 -21.95
N VAL A 676 8.26 15.16 -22.72
CA VAL A 676 8.19 15.26 -24.18
C VAL A 676 7.04 16.16 -24.63
N GLU A 677 5.95 16.22 -23.88
CA GLU A 677 4.78 17.05 -24.21
C GLU A 677 5.00 18.53 -23.90
N ASP A 678 5.59 18.84 -22.74
CA ASP A 678 5.86 20.19 -22.27
C ASP A 678 6.86 20.92 -23.19
N TYR A 679 7.92 20.20 -23.60
CA TYR A 679 9.02 20.78 -24.36
C TYR A 679 8.98 20.43 -25.86
N GLY A 680 8.27 19.37 -26.24
CA GLY A 680 8.20 18.86 -27.61
C GLY A 680 9.24 17.78 -27.92
N ALA A 681 8.88 16.85 -28.82
CA ALA A 681 9.76 15.74 -29.23
C ALA A 681 11.05 16.19 -29.92
N GLN A 682 10.99 17.29 -30.69
CA GLN A 682 12.16 17.86 -31.35
C GLN A 682 13.16 18.42 -30.34
N TRP A 683 12.69 19.18 -29.35
CA TRP A 683 13.55 19.65 -28.26
C TRP A 683 14.15 18.48 -27.49
N PHE A 684 13.36 17.45 -27.20
CA PHE A 684 13.85 16.27 -26.49
C PHE A 684 14.95 15.56 -27.28
N LYS A 685 14.79 15.44 -28.61
CA LYS A 685 15.82 14.93 -29.51
C LYS A 685 17.11 15.76 -29.40
N GLU A 686 17.03 17.08 -29.47
CA GLU A 686 18.19 17.96 -29.37
C GLU A 686 18.94 17.78 -28.04
N GLN A 687 18.21 17.63 -26.93
CA GLN A 687 18.78 17.34 -25.61
C GLN A 687 19.48 15.97 -25.53
N VAL A 688 19.02 14.99 -26.30
CA VAL A 688 19.66 13.68 -26.43
C VAL A 688 20.92 13.79 -27.29
N GLU A 689 20.84 14.46 -28.45
CA GLU A 689 21.97 14.63 -29.37
C GLU A 689 23.12 15.44 -28.76
N ASP A 690 22.81 16.49 -27.98
CA ASP A 690 23.80 17.29 -27.26
C ASP A 690 24.60 16.43 -26.27
N ARG A 691 23.93 15.56 -25.51
CA ARG A 691 24.56 14.61 -24.57
C ARG A 691 25.36 13.51 -25.28
N LEU A 692 24.88 13.05 -26.45
CA LEU A 692 25.55 12.01 -27.24
C LEU A 692 26.83 12.53 -27.92
N GLY A 693 26.90 13.82 -28.24
CA GLY A 693 27.97 14.41 -29.04
C GLY A 693 27.86 14.12 -30.54
N PHE A 694 26.76 13.52 -31.00
CA PHE A 694 26.45 13.31 -32.41
C PHE A 694 24.94 13.36 -32.66
N LYS A 695 24.55 13.59 -33.92
CA LYS A 695 23.16 13.64 -34.35
C LYS A 695 22.62 12.27 -34.71
N LEU A 696 21.38 11.99 -34.35
CA LEU A 696 20.66 10.81 -34.81
C LEU A 696 20.38 10.96 -36.31
N GLU A 697 20.55 9.87 -37.05
CA GLU A 697 20.23 9.83 -38.47
C GLU A 697 18.70 9.88 -38.69
N GLU A 698 18.26 10.07 -39.93
CA GLU A 698 16.84 9.99 -40.27
C GLU A 698 16.30 8.58 -40.02
N ALA A 699 15.07 8.49 -39.50
CA ALA A 699 14.43 7.22 -39.24
C ALA A 699 14.26 6.42 -40.54
N LYS A 700 14.61 5.14 -40.51
CA LYS A 700 14.51 4.24 -41.67
C LYS A 700 13.10 3.67 -41.83
N PRO A 701 12.70 3.24 -43.05
CA PRO A 701 11.39 2.62 -43.27
C PRO A 701 11.19 1.32 -42.47
N TYR A 702 9.97 1.11 -41.97
CA TYR A 702 9.55 -0.13 -41.29
C TYR A 702 8.03 -0.32 -41.38
N THR A 703 7.58 -1.57 -41.28
CA THR A 703 6.15 -1.93 -41.29
C THR A 703 5.82 -2.78 -40.07
N LEU A 704 4.64 -2.57 -39.47
CA LEU A 704 4.13 -3.39 -38.38
C LEU A 704 2.80 -4.00 -38.81
N GLU A 705 2.63 -5.31 -38.62
CA GLU A 705 1.46 -6.06 -39.08
C GLU A 705 0.74 -6.79 -37.94
N HIS A 706 1.46 -7.09 -36.85
CA HIS A 706 0.93 -7.90 -35.75
C HIS A 706 1.37 -7.35 -34.38
N ARG A 707 0.54 -7.59 -33.37
CA ARG A 707 0.90 -7.38 -31.94
C ARG A 707 0.53 -8.54 -31.02
N GLY A 708 -0.21 -9.53 -31.53
CA GLY A 708 -0.53 -10.74 -30.80
C GLY A 708 0.65 -11.72 -30.81
N ASP A 709 0.59 -12.72 -29.96
CA ASP A 709 1.60 -13.77 -29.91
C ASP A 709 1.42 -14.78 -31.05
N LYS A 710 2.47 -15.55 -31.33
CA LYS A 710 2.39 -16.70 -32.24
C LYS A 710 2.10 -17.96 -31.42
N HIS A 711 0.85 -18.39 -31.40
CA HIS A 711 0.48 -19.67 -30.79
C HIS A 711 0.79 -20.84 -31.73
N GLY A 712 1.13 -21.98 -31.14
CA GLY A 712 1.39 -23.24 -31.82
C GLY A 712 2.85 -23.45 -32.17
N TRP A 713 3.11 -24.58 -32.83
CA TRP A 713 4.44 -25.02 -33.20
C TRP A 713 5.01 -24.21 -34.37
N VAL A 714 6.25 -23.77 -34.22
CA VAL A 714 7.07 -23.15 -35.26
C VAL A 714 8.41 -23.88 -35.30
N LYS A 715 8.82 -24.33 -36.48
CA LYS A 715 10.17 -24.88 -36.68
C LYS A 715 11.13 -23.73 -36.95
N THR A 716 12.21 -23.66 -36.20
CA THR A 716 13.26 -22.65 -36.39
C THR A 716 14.26 -23.14 -37.44
N ASN A 717 15.06 -22.20 -37.96
CA ASN A 717 16.03 -22.47 -39.03
C ASN A 717 17.17 -23.41 -38.61
N ASP A 718 17.46 -23.53 -37.31
CA ASP A 718 18.44 -24.46 -36.75
C ASP A 718 17.89 -25.89 -36.54
N GLY A 719 16.64 -26.15 -36.97
CA GLY A 719 15.99 -27.44 -36.86
C GLY A 719 15.30 -27.71 -35.51
N THR A 720 15.43 -26.81 -34.53
CA THR A 720 14.66 -26.89 -33.27
C THR A 720 13.22 -26.39 -33.44
N TRP A 721 12.41 -26.56 -32.40
CA TRP A 721 11.02 -26.15 -32.38
C TRP A 721 10.77 -25.15 -31.25
N SER A 722 9.85 -24.22 -31.52
CA SER A 722 9.23 -23.36 -30.53
C SER A 722 7.72 -23.59 -30.51
N CYS A 723 7.07 -23.44 -29.35
CA CYS A 723 5.63 -23.59 -29.22
C CYS A 723 5.04 -22.45 -28.37
N GLY A 724 4.19 -21.61 -28.97
CA GLY A 724 3.49 -20.58 -28.23
C GLY A 724 2.25 -21.12 -27.52
N LEU A 725 2.21 -20.98 -26.19
CA LEU A 725 1.11 -21.36 -25.33
C LEU A 725 0.27 -20.13 -24.99
N LEU A 726 -1.06 -20.27 -25.00
CA LEU A 726 -1.93 -19.28 -24.39
C LEU A 726 -2.07 -19.63 -22.90
N ILE A 727 -1.54 -18.76 -22.04
CA ILE A 727 -1.83 -18.79 -20.61
C ILE A 727 -2.88 -17.72 -20.35
N PRO A 728 -4.15 -18.07 -20.06
CA PRO A 728 -5.18 -17.08 -19.79
C PRO A 728 -4.67 -16.06 -18.80
N ILE A 729 -4.69 -14.79 -19.21
CA ILE A 729 -4.30 -13.64 -18.38
C ILE A 729 -2.97 -13.84 -17.65
N GLY A 730 -2.06 -14.69 -18.15
CA GLY A 730 -0.76 -15.02 -17.57
C GLY A 730 -0.71 -15.63 -16.18
N ARG A 731 -1.80 -16.20 -15.65
CA ARG A 731 -1.76 -16.88 -14.35
C ARG A 731 -1.39 -18.35 -14.54
N VAL A 732 -0.17 -18.72 -14.14
CA VAL A 732 0.31 -20.10 -14.14
C VAL A 732 -0.04 -20.73 -12.79
N LYS A 733 -0.99 -21.66 -12.80
CA LYS A 733 -1.51 -22.38 -11.63
C LYS A 733 -2.01 -23.77 -12.01
N GLU A 734 -2.22 -24.62 -11.02
CA GLU A 734 -2.89 -25.93 -11.18
C GLU A 734 -2.31 -26.74 -12.36
N SER A 735 -3.14 -27.18 -13.32
CA SER A 735 -2.73 -28.02 -14.44
C SER A 735 -1.65 -27.38 -15.31
N SER A 736 -1.75 -26.08 -15.60
CA SER A 736 -0.74 -25.36 -16.40
C SER A 736 0.61 -25.35 -15.69
N ARG A 737 0.65 -25.17 -14.37
CA ARG A 737 1.89 -25.18 -13.58
C ARG A 737 2.55 -26.55 -13.63
N VAL A 738 1.80 -27.61 -13.37
CA VAL A 738 2.30 -28.99 -13.38
C VAL A 738 2.80 -29.38 -14.77
N CYS A 739 2.02 -29.07 -15.82
CA CYS A 739 2.41 -29.32 -17.21
C CYS A 739 3.73 -28.65 -17.57
N ILE A 740 3.86 -27.34 -17.31
CA ILE A 740 5.05 -26.60 -17.68
C ILE A 740 6.25 -27.06 -16.83
N ARG A 741 6.03 -27.45 -15.56
CA ARG A 741 7.08 -28.07 -14.74
C ARG A 741 7.57 -29.39 -15.35
N GLU A 742 6.68 -30.30 -15.76
CA GLU A 742 7.07 -31.55 -16.42
C GLU A 742 7.82 -31.30 -17.74
N ILE A 743 7.37 -30.31 -18.52
CA ILE A 743 8.07 -29.87 -19.73
C ILE A 743 9.47 -29.34 -19.38
N ALA A 744 9.60 -28.52 -18.33
CA ALA A 744 10.89 -28.01 -17.88
C ALA A 744 11.86 -29.15 -17.52
N GLU A 745 11.38 -30.18 -16.82
CA GLU A 745 12.20 -31.37 -16.50
C GLU A 745 12.70 -32.09 -17.77
N LEU A 746 11.87 -32.20 -18.82
CA LEU A 746 12.29 -32.76 -20.12
C LEU A 746 13.30 -31.89 -20.88
N LEU A 747 13.26 -30.58 -20.64
CA LEU A 747 14.01 -29.58 -21.38
C LEU A 747 15.33 -29.14 -20.72
N LYS A 748 15.69 -29.69 -19.56
CA LYS A 748 16.96 -29.40 -18.88
C LYS A 748 18.17 -29.44 -19.81
N GLY A 749 19.08 -28.49 -19.62
CA GLY A 749 20.35 -28.34 -20.32
C GLY A 749 20.29 -27.63 -21.67
N LYS A 750 19.12 -27.45 -22.30
CA LYS A 750 19.03 -26.82 -23.64
C LYS A 750 17.76 -26.00 -23.89
N GLY A 751 16.61 -26.44 -23.39
CA GLY A 751 15.33 -25.79 -23.59
C GLY A 751 15.05 -24.68 -22.58
N GLY A 752 14.09 -23.83 -22.91
CA GLY A 752 13.70 -22.71 -22.06
C GLY A 752 12.32 -22.17 -22.36
N PHE A 753 11.99 -21.09 -21.68
CA PHE A 753 10.69 -20.45 -21.78
C PHE A 753 10.85 -18.95 -21.96
N ARG A 754 10.01 -18.34 -22.80
CA ARG A 754 9.95 -16.91 -23.01
C ARG A 754 8.58 -16.35 -22.66
N MET A 755 8.53 -15.45 -21.69
CA MET A 755 7.32 -14.73 -21.33
C MET A 755 7.03 -13.64 -22.35
N THR A 756 5.77 -13.50 -22.74
CA THR A 756 5.35 -12.50 -23.72
C THR A 756 4.72 -11.27 -23.06
N CYS A 757 4.67 -10.16 -23.79
CA CYS A 757 3.98 -8.95 -23.35
C CYS A 757 2.45 -9.09 -23.32
N ASN A 758 1.90 -10.12 -23.96
CA ASN A 758 0.48 -10.46 -23.93
C ASN A 758 0.16 -11.51 -22.86
N GLN A 759 1.05 -11.67 -21.88
CA GLN A 759 0.86 -12.54 -20.71
C GLN A 759 0.77 -14.03 -21.04
N SER A 760 1.43 -14.44 -22.12
CA SER A 760 1.53 -15.83 -22.55
C SER A 760 2.97 -16.34 -22.43
N LEU A 761 3.20 -17.57 -22.89
CA LEU A 761 4.49 -18.26 -22.78
C LEU A 761 4.87 -18.88 -24.12
N VAL A 762 6.14 -18.76 -24.52
CA VAL A 762 6.71 -19.50 -25.67
C VAL A 762 7.70 -20.52 -25.12
N LEU A 763 7.52 -21.79 -25.48
CA LEU A 763 8.52 -22.82 -25.28
C LEU A 763 9.58 -22.69 -26.38
N GLU A 764 10.87 -22.69 -26.04
CA GLU A 764 11.95 -22.50 -27.00
C GLU A 764 13.00 -23.62 -26.92
N ASN A 765 13.72 -23.81 -28.04
CA ASN A 765 14.82 -24.77 -28.18
C ASN A 765 14.41 -26.23 -27.90
N ILE A 766 13.26 -26.66 -28.44
CA ILE A 766 12.78 -28.04 -28.33
C ILE A 766 13.36 -28.86 -29.50
N ASP A 767 14.11 -29.91 -29.17
CA ASP A 767 14.62 -30.85 -30.18
C ASP A 767 13.48 -31.68 -30.80
N GLU A 768 13.67 -32.09 -32.06
CA GLU A 768 12.65 -32.83 -32.84
C GLU A 768 12.17 -34.10 -32.12
N ASP A 769 13.08 -34.83 -31.45
CA ASP A 769 12.80 -36.05 -30.70
C ASP A 769 11.96 -35.82 -29.43
N LYS A 770 11.96 -34.60 -28.88
CA LYS A 770 11.19 -34.23 -27.69
C LYS A 770 9.80 -33.66 -28.02
N LYS A 771 9.57 -33.22 -29.26
CA LYS A 771 8.35 -32.54 -29.68
C LYS A 771 7.08 -33.34 -29.39
N SER A 772 7.07 -34.63 -29.73
CA SER A 772 5.92 -35.52 -29.50
C SER A 772 5.60 -35.64 -28.00
N LYS A 773 6.63 -35.75 -27.16
CA LYS A 773 6.45 -35.84 -25.71
C LYS A 773 5.92 -34.56 -25.10
N VAL A 774 6.40 -33.40 -25.57
CA VAL A 774 5.86 -32.10 -25.15
C VAL A 774 4.39 -31.98 -25.57
N GLN A 775 4.04 -32.40 -26.79
CA GLN A 775 2.66 -32.42 -27.26
C GLN A 775 1.75 -33.27 -26.36
N GLU A 776 2.18 -34.50 -26.01
CA GLU A 776 1.44 -35.37 -25.08
C GLU A 776 1.15 -34.68 -23.73
N LEU A 777 2.13 -33.94 -23.19
CA LEU A 777 1.96 -33.21 -21.93
C LEU A 777 0.98 -32.05 -22.07
N LEU A 778 1.06 -31.28 -23.15
CA LEU A 778 0.14 -30.18 -23.42
C LEU A 778 -1.30 -30.69 -23.54
N ASP A 779 -1.50 -31.82 -24.24
CA ASP A 779 -2.81 -32.44 -24.42
C ASP A 779 -3.35 -33.05 -23.12
N LYS A 780 -2.51 -33.79 -22.38
CA LYS A 780 -2.85 -34.38 -21.08
C LYS A 780 -3.37 -33.33 -20.10
N TYR A 781 -2.71 -32.18 -20.03
CA TYR A 781 -3.05 -31.11 -19.08
C TYR A 781 -3.98 -30.02 -19.67
N LYS A 782 -4.41 -30.18 -20.93
CA LYS A 782 -5.28 -29.24 -21.65
C LYS A 782 -4.75 -27.81 -21.68
N VAL A 783 -3.43 -27.67 -21.85
CA VAL A 783 -2.80 -26.35 -21.98
C VAL A 783 -3.06 -25.84 -23.40
N MET A 784 -3.71 -24.68 -23.51
CA MET A 784 -4.06 -24.08 -24.80
C MET A 784 -2.80 -23.68 -25.56
N HIS A 785 -2.64 -24.20 -26.78
CA HIS A 785 -1.42 -23.97 -27.56
C HIS A 785 -1.63 -23.91 -29.07
N SER A 786 -2.75 -24.35 -29.65
CA SER A 786 -2.98 -24.24 -31.10
C SER A 786 -4.34 -23.62 -31.46
N LYS A 787 -4.49 -23.21 -32.72
CA LYS A 787 -5.78 -22.76 -33.26
C LYS A 787 -6.82 -23.89 -33.28
N GLU A 788 -6.36 -25.13 -33.50
CA GLU A 788 -7.22 -26.31 -33.43
C GLU A 788 -7.70 -26.60 -32.00
N THR A 789 -6.99 -26.12 -30.96
CA THR A 789 -7.39 -26.24 -29.54
C THR A 789 -8.48 -25.24 -29.09
N THR A 790 -9.39 -24.80 -29.98
CA THR A 790 -10.63 -24.04 -29.61
C THR A 790 -10.39 -22.72 -28.84
N VAL A 791 -9.56 -21.82 -29.38
CA VAL A 791 -9.35 -20.48 -28.78
C VAL A 791 -9.84 -19.40 -29.75
N SER A 792 -10.85 -18.61 -29.36
CA SER A 792 -11.36 -17.49 -30.16
C SER A 792 -10.32 -16.39 -30.39
N GLY A 793 -10.55 -15.52 -31.38
CA GLY A 793 -9.68 -14.36 -31.61
C GLY A 793 -9.68 -13.35 -30.47
N LEU A 794 -10.79 -13.20 -29.73
CA LEU A 794 -10.85 -12.40 -28.50
C LEU A 794 -9.92 -12.97 -27.43
N ARG A 795 -9.99 -14.28 -27.19
CA ARG A 795 -9.23 -14.95 -26.13
C ARG A 795 -7.73 -14.99 -26.41
N ARG A 796 -7.32 -15.08 -27.68
CA ARG A 796 -5.90 -14.93 -28.09
C ARG A 796 -5.33 -13.53 -27.82
N ASN A 797 -6.18 -12.51 -27.82
CA ASN A 797 -5.77 -11.11 -27.70
C ASN A 797 -6.24 -10.45 -26.40
N MET A 798 -6.66 -11.25 -25.40
CA MET A 798 -7.10 -10.74 -24.11
C MET A 798 -5.93 -10.46 -23.16
N VAL A 799 -5.92 -9.29 -22.52
CA VAL A 799 -4.91 -8.94 -21.49
C VAL A 799 -5.60 -8.25 -20.32
N ALA A 800 -5.28 -8.68 -19.09
CA ALA A 800 -5.78 -8.06 -17.87
C ALA A 800 -4.66 -7.72 -16.89
N CYS A 801 -4.80 -6.64 -16.12
CA CYS A 801 -3.93 -6.44 -14.95
C CYS A 801 -4.38 -7.33 -13.78
N VAL A 802 -3.52 -7.50 -12.76
CA VAL A 802 -3.85 -8.27 -11.54
C VAL A 802 -5.12 -7.74 -10.86
N ALA A 803 -5.19 -6.42 -10.64
CA ALA A 803 -6.29 -5.78 -9.90
C ALA A 803 -6.51 -6.42 -8.51
N LEU A 804 -7.76 -6.65 -8.12
CA LEU A 804 -8.10 -7.31 -6.86
C LEU A 804 -7.64 -8.78 -6.85
N PRO A 805 -7.33 -9.35 -5.67
CA PRO A 805 -7.45 -8.73 -4.34
C PRO A 805 -6.19 -8.00 -3.88
N THR A 806 -5.04 -8.20 -4.54
CA THR A 806 -3.74 -7.75 -3.99
C THR A 806 -3.32 -6.36 -4.44
N CYS A 807 -3.87 -5.81 -5.52
CA CYS A 807 -3.52 -4.46 -5.96
C CYS A 807 -4.17 -3.41 -5.04
N PRO A 808 -3.37 -2.56 -4.35
CA PRO A 808 -3.92 -1.53 -3.46
C PRO A 808 -4.60 -0.39 -4.24
N LEU A 809 -4.41 -0.31 -5.56
CA LEU A 809 -4.93 0.76 -6.42
C LEU A 809 -6.19 0.37 -7.20
N ALA A 810 -6.65 -0.88 -7.11
CA ALA A 810 -7.76 -1.36 -7.92
C ALA A 810 -9.12 -0.83 -7.42
N PHE A 811 -9.94 -0.35 -8.35
CA PHE A 811 -11.32 0.07 -8.12
C PHE A 811 -12.32 -1.04 -8.50
N ALA A 812 -11.98 -1.83 -9.52
CA ALA A 812 -12.76 -2.96 -10.02
C ALA A 812 -11.88 -4.20 -10.25
N GLU A 813 -12.51 -5.33 -10.51
CA GLU A 813 -11.85 -6.56 -10.97
C GLU A 813 -11.16 -6.37 -12.33
N ALA A 814 -10.23 -7.27 -12.66
CA ALA A 814 -9.70 -7.36 -14.01
C ALA A 814 -9.28 -8.79 -14.34
N GLU A 815 -8.26 -9.30 -13.65
CA GLU A 815 -7.77 -10.66 -13.85
C GLU A 815 -8.88 -11.70 -13.63
N ARG A 816 -9.58 -11.62 -12.50
CA ARG A 816 -10.63 -12.59 -12.16
C ARG A 816 -11.89 -12.49 -13.04
N TYR A 817 -12.06 -11.38 -13.76
CA TYR A 817 -13.30 -11.05 -14.46
C TYR A 817 -13.20 -11.10 -15.99
N LEU A 818 -12.10 -10.64 -16.59
CA LEU A 818 -12.00 -10.60 -18.05
C LEU A 818 -12.27 -11.96 -18.75
N PRO A 819 -11.79 -13.11 -18.23
CA PRO A 819 -12.08 -14.40 -18.86
C PRO A 819 -13.56 -14.74 -18.96
N THR A 820 -14.37 -14.43 -17.93
CA THR A 820 -15.81 -14.71 -17.92
C THR A 820 -16.56 -13.77 -18.84
N LEU A 821 -16.16 -12.49 -18.90
CA LEU A 821 -16.70 -11.53 -19.87
C LEU A 821 -16.38 -11.97 -21.31
N VAL A 822 -15.15 -12.41 -21.57
CA VAL A 822 -14.73 -12.91 -22.89
C VAL A 822 -15.55 -14.13 -23.30
N GLU A 823 -15.82 -15.07 -22.38
CA GLU A 823 -16.69 -16.23 -22.66
C GLU A 823 -18.10 -15.82 -23.11
N ARG A 824 -18.71 -14.82 -22.46
CA ARG A 824 -20.00 -14.26 -22.89
C ARG A 824 -19.92 -13.60 -24.26
N LEU A 825 -18.84 -12.83 -24.51
CA LEU A 825 -18.62 -12.16 -25.80
C LEU A 825 -18.31 -13.13 -26.94
N GLU A 826 -17.67 -14.26 -26.66
CA GLU A 826 -17.42 -15.33 -27.62
C GLU A 826 -18.73 -15.92 -28.14
N ALA A 827 -19.72 -16.15 -27.27
CA ALA A 827 -21.04 -16.61 -27.68
C ALA A 827 -21.76 -15.62 -28.63
N VAL A 828 -21.53 -14.32 -28.45
CA VAL A 828 -22.07 -13.28 -29.35
C VAL A 828 -21.28 -13.24 -30.66
N ALA A 829 -19.96 -13.31 -30.59
CA ALA A 829 -19.06 -13.33 -31.74
C ALA A 829 -19.32 -14.55 -32.64
N ASP A 830 -19.61 -15.71 -32.06
CA ASP A 830 -19.95 -16.95 -32.76
C ASP A 830 -21.27 -16.82 -33.52
N LYS A 831 -22.33 -16.30 -32.88
CA LYS A 831 -23.60 -15.98 -33.55
C LYS A 831 -23.45 -14.98 -34.70
N CYS A 832 -22.45 -14.10 -34.62
CA CYS A 832 -22.14 -13.14 -35.67
C CYS A 832 -21.16 -13.69 -36.73
N GLY A 833 -20.60 -14.89 -36.57
CA GLY A 833 -19.63 -15.47 -37.50
C GLY A 833 -18.23 -14.84 -37.44
N ILE A 834 -17.87 -14.16 -36.35
CA ILE A 834 -16.59 -13.46 -36.17
C ILE A 834 -15.74 -14.04 -35.02
N VAL A 835 -16.07 -15.22 -34.49
CA VAL A 835 -15.37 -15.83 -33.35
C VAL A 835 -13.87 -16.04 -33.59
N GLN A 836 -13.45 -16.19 -34.85
CA GLN A 836 -12.04 -16.35 -35.22
C GLN A 836 -11.32 -15.04 -35.55
N ASP A 837 -12.03 -13.92 -35.65
CA ASP A 837 -11.43 -12.62 -35.91
C ASP A 837 -10.61 -12.18 -34.68
N ASP A 838 -9.33 -11.88 -34.90
CA ASP A 838 -8.49 -11.33 -33.85
C ASP A 838 -8.93 -9.90 -33.52
N ILE A 839 -9.50 -9.72 -32.33
CA ILE A 839 -9.95 -8.45 -31.77
C ILE A 839 -9.23 -8.23 -30.44
N VAL A 840 -8.49 -7.13 -30.32
CA VAL A 840 -7.69 -6.81 -29.14
C VAL A 840 -8.58 -6.28 -28.02
N ILE A 841 -8.78 -7.10 -26.99
CA ILE A 841 -9.60 -6.79 -25.81
C ILE A 841 -8.72 -6.71 -24.56
N ARG A 842 -8.81 -5.62 -23.80
CA ARG A 842 -7.94 -5.45 -22.62
C ARG A 842 -8.66 -4.78 -21.45
N MET A 843 -8.27 -5.17 -20.24
CA MET A 843 -8.91 -4.70 -19.00
C MET A 843 -7.89 -4.28 -17.93
N THR A 844 -8.22 -3.24 -17.19
CA THR A 844 -7.49 -2.80 -16.00
C THR A 844 -8.48 -2.43 -14.89
N GLY A 845 -8.13 -2.70 -13.63
CA GLY A 845 -8.99 -2.36 -12.49
C GLY A 845 -8.94 -0.88 -12.07
N CYS A 846 -8.05 -0.07 -12.65
CA CYS A 846 -7.86 1.36 -12.33
C CYS A 846 -7.12 2.11 -13.47
N PRO A 847 -7.14 3.46 -13.52
CA PRO A 847 -6.63 4.25 -14.65
C PRO A 847 -5.09 4.26 -14.79
N ASN A 848 -4.36 3.57 -13.91
CA ASN A 848 -2.92 3.31 -14.10
C ASN A 848 -2.59 2.49 -15.37
N SER A 849 -3.60 1.85 -15.97
CA SER A 849 -3.53 1.20 -17.28
C SER A 849 -2.45 0.10 -17.39
N CYS A 850 -2.30 -0.73 -16.35
CA CYS A 850 -1.34 -1.84 -16.33
C CYS A 850 -1.62 -2.92 -17.39
N GLY A 851 -2.89 -3.14 -17.72
CA GLY A 851 -3.35 -4.04 -18.80
C GLY A 851 -3.30 -3.42 -20.19
N ARG A 852 -2.83 -2.17 -20.33
CA ARG A 852 -2.75 -1.41 -21.58
C ARG A 852 -4.09 -1.27 -22.38
N PRO A 853 -5.25 -1.03 -21.73
CA PRO A 853 -6.53 -0.89 -22.43
C PRO A 853 -6.62 0.32 -23.34
N SER A 854 -5.91 1.43 -23.10
CA SER A 854 -5.97 2.62 -23.98
C SER A 854 -5.45 2.37 -25.40
N MET A 855 -4.76 1.24 -25.62
CA MET A 855 -4.29 0.80 -26.93
C MET A 855 -5.05 -0.43 -27.43
N ALA A 856 -6.22 -0.76 -26.87
CA ALA A 856 -7.01 -1.92 -27.27
C ALA A 856 -8.16 -1.51 -28.18
N GLU A 857 -8.50 -2.35 -29.15
CA GLU A 857 -9.69 -2.13 -30.00
C GLU A 857 -10.96 -2.09 -29.14
N ILE A 858 -10.98 -2.89 -28.07
CA ILE A 858 -11.96 -2.83 -26.97
C ILE A 858 -11.22 -2.72 -25.64
N GLY A 859 -11.31 -1.57 -24.97
CA GLY A 859 -10.63 -1.30 -23.70
C GLY A 859 -11.60 -1.11 -22.53
N PHE A 860 -11.30 -1.71 -21.38
CA PHE A 860 -12.05 -1.52 -20.13
C PHE A 860 -11.16 -0.98 -19.01
N ILE A 861 -11.61 0.11 -18.37
CA ILE A 861 -10.91 0.76 -17.26
C ILE A 861 -11.85 0.87 -16.06
N GLY A 862 -11.54 0.14 -14.98
CA GLY A 862 -12.35 0.10 -13.76
C GLY A 862 -12.58 1.48 -13.15
N LYS A 863 -13.83 1.77 -12.78
CA LYS A 863 -14.26 3.04 -12.18
C LYS A 863 -14.79 2.83 -10.75
N ALA A 864 -15.55 1.77 -10.53
CA ALA A 864 -16.02 1.32 -9.22
C ALA A 864 -16.22 -0.21 -9.24
N PRO A 865 -16.52 -0.88 -8.11
CA PRO A 865 -16.79 -2.31 -8.10
C PRO A 865 -17.85 -2.70 -9.15
N GLY A 866 -17.51 -3.64 -10.03
CA GLY A 866 -18.39 -4.14 -11.09
C GLY A 866 -18.63 -3.22 -12.29
N THR A 867 -18.04 -2.03 -12.34
CA THR A 867 -18.29 -1.05 -13.42
C THR A 867 -17.01 -0.53 -14.09
N TYR A 868 -17.09 -0.28 -15.40
CA TYR A 868 -15.93 0.08 -16.22
C TYR A 868 -16.24 1.24 -17.16
N ASN A 869 -15.28 2.12 -17.40
CA ASN A 869 -15.30 2.95 -18.60
C ASN A 869 -14.86 2.08 -19.79
N MET A 870 -15.67 2.07 -20.85
CA MET A 870 -15.47 1.32 -22.07
C MET A 870 -14.96 2.25 -23.19
N TYR A 871 -13.88 1.84 -23.84
CA TYR A 871 -13.20 2.59 -24.89
C TYR A 871 -13.11 1.76 -26.16
N LEU A 872 -13.25 2.41 -27.33
CA LEU A 872 -13.23 1.77 -28.65
C LEU A 872 -12.31 2.51 -29.62
N GLY A 873 -11.78 1.80 -30.62
CA GLY A 873 -11.20 2.42 -31.82
C GLY A 873 -9.68 2.57 -31.88
N ALA A 874 -8.93 1.98 -30.95
CA ALA A 874 -7.48 1.78 -31.16
C ALA A 874 -7.26 0.86 -32.37
N ASP A 875 -6.10 0.93 -33.01
CA ASP A 875 -5.79 0.06 -34.14
C ASP A 875 -5.27 -1.32 -33.70
N PHE A 876 -5.21 -2.25 -34.66
CA PHE A 876 -4.75 -3.61 -34.39
C PHE A 876 -3.24 -3.72 -34.14
N VAL A 877 -2.42 -2.74 -34.52
CA VAL A 877 -0.95 -2.82 -34.39
C VAL A 877 -0.38 -1.90 -33.30
N GLY A 878 -1.22 -1.11 -32.62
CA GLY A 878 -0.81 -0.27 -31.49
C GLY A 878 -0.17 1.05 -31.89
N LYS A 879 -0.60 1.67 -33.00
CA LYS A 879 -0.24 3.03 -33.43
C LYS A 879 -1.35 4.06 -33.19
N ARG A 880 -2.53 3.66 -32.72
CA ARG A 880 -3.64 4.56 -32.40
C ARG A 880 -4.20 4.27 -31.00
N LEU A 881 -4.51 5.32 -30.25
CA LEU A 881 -5.23 5.19 -28.98
C LEU A 881 -6.73 5.00 -29.25
N ASN A 882 -7.45 4.39 -28.31
CA ASN A 882 -8.92 4.37 -28.36
C ASN A 882 -9.52 5.65 -27.78
N THR A 883 -10.83 5.77 -27.92
CA THR A 883 -11.64 6.90 -27.45
C THR A 883 -12.72 6.38 -26.50
N LEU A 884 -13.06 7.18 -25.49
CA LEU A 884 -14.13 6.84 -24.54
C LEU A 884 -15.46 6.67 -25.29
N PHE A 885 -16.10 5.53 -25.13
CA PHE A 885 -17.37 5.20 -25.77
C PHE A 885 -18.54 5.23 -24.80
N ALA A 886 -18.37 4.63 -23.62
CA ALA A 886 -19.39 4.61 -22.57
C ALA A 886 -18.74 4.60 -21.19
N GLU A 887 -19.36 5.27 -20.23
CA GLU A 887 -18.87 5.34 -18.86
C GLU A 887 -19.63 4.41 -17.92
N SER A 888 -18.93 3.90 -16.90
CA SER A 888 -19.53 3.12 -15.80
C SER A 888 -20.42 1.95 -16.24
N VAL A 889 -20.09 1.27 -17.34
CA VAL A 889 -20.89 0.16 -17.86
C VAL A 889 -20.72 -1.10 -17.02
N SER A 890 -21.84 -1.78 -16.78
CA SER A 890 -21.96 -3.11 -16.20
C SER A 890 -21.78 -4.21 -17.26
N GLU A 891 -21.67 -5.47 -16.83
CA GLU A 891 -21.54 -6.60 -17.75
C GLU A 891 -22.67 -6.67 -18.79
N ASP A 892 -23.93 -6.56 -18.35
CA ASP A 892 -25.07 -6.68 -19.25
C ASP A 892 -25.16 -5.51 -20.23
N GLU A 893 -24.76 -4.31 -19.81
CA GLU A 893 -24.64 -3.15 -20.71
C GLU A 893 -23.52 -3.36 -21.73
N ILE A 894 -22.37 -3.91 -21.33
CA ILE A 894 -21.27 -4.25 -22.26
C ILE A 894 -21.77 -5.21 -23.34
N ILE A 895 -22.45 -6.30 -22.97
CA ILE A 895 -23.00 -7.27 -23.93
C ILE A 895 -24.03 -6.60 -24.85
N LYS A 896 -24.94 -5.80 -24.28
CA LYS A 896 -25.98 -5.07 -25.03
C LYS A 896 -25.39 -4.09 -26.05
N ILE A 897 -24.29 -3.41 -25.69
CA ILE A 897 -23.57 -2.46 -26.55
C ILE A 897 -22.83 -3.19 -27.67
N LEU A 898 -22.05 -4.22 -27.33
CA LEU A 898 -21.17 -4.88 -28.31
C LEU A 898 -21.93 -5.78 -29.30
N THR A 899 -23.06 -6.35 -28.91
CA THR A 899 -23.86 -7.23 -29.78
C THR A 899 -24.22 -6.61 -31.14
N PRO A 900 -24.87 -5.43 -31.21
CA PRO A 900 -25.17 -4.79 -32.49
C PRO A 900 -23.90 -4.37 -33.24
N ILE A 901 -22.84 -3.96 -32.55
CA ILE A 901 -21.57 -3.56 -33.18
C ILE A 901 -20.89 -4.77 -33.85
N PHE A 902 -20.84 -5.92 -33.19
CA PHE A 902 -20.32 -7.18 -33.74
C PHE A 902 -21.14 -7.65 -34.95
N SER A 903 -22.47 -7.53 -34.89
CA SER A 903 -23.34 -7.86 -36.03
C SER A 903 -23.07 -6.97 -37.24
N ARG A 904 -22.86 -5.66 -37.02
CA ARG A 904 -22.48 -4.72 -38.08
C ARG A 904 -21.09 -4.99 -38.62
N TYR A 905 -20.10 -5.20 -37.75
CA TYR A 905 -18.73 -5.53 -38.15
C TYR A 905 -18.68 -6.76 -39.05
N SER A 906 -19.40 -7.83 -38.68
CA SER A 906 -19.49 -9.04 -39.50
C SER A 906 -19.99 -8.78 -40.93
N LYS A 907 -21.00 -7.91 -41.08
CA LYS A 907 -21.69 -7.65 -42.36
C LYS A 907 -21.05 -6.56 -43.21
N GLU A 908 -20.43 -5.58 -42.56
CA GLU A 908 -20.02 -4.31 -43.17
C GLU A 908 -18.50 -4.11 -43.19
N LYS A 909 -17.70 -5.05 -42.64
CA LYS A 909 -16.23 -4.95 -42.69
C LYS A 909 -15.70 -5.06 -44.11
N GLU A 910 -14.69 -4.26 -44.40
CA GLU A 910 -13.94 -4.34 -45.64
C GLU A 910 -12.92 -5.50 -45.59
N LYS A 911 -12.39 -5.87 -46.76
CA LYS A 911 -11.41 -6.95 -46.85
C LYS A 911 -10.15 -6.57 -46.06
N HIS A 912 -9.74 -7.43 -45.14
CA HIS A 912 -8.60 -7.22 -44.22
C HIS A 912 -8.77 -6.10 -43.19
N GLU A 913 -9.95 -5.50 -43.08
CA GLU A 913 -10.24 -4.51 -42.05
C GLU A 913 -10.27 -5.16 -40.65
N ARG A 914 -9.74 -4.43 -39.66
CA ARG A 914 -9.75 -4.82 -38.25
C ARG A 914 -10.84 -4.07 -37.50
N PHE A 915 -11.30 -4.64 -36.37
CA PHE A 915 -12.45 -4.13 -35.63
C PHE A 915 -12.29 -2.66 -35.20
N GLY A 916 -11.10 -2.28 -34.75
CA GLY A 916 -10.76 -0.92 -34.34
C GLY A 916 -10.80 0.11 -35.48
N ASP A 917 -10.41 -0.30 -36.69
CA ASP A 917 -10.53 0.56 -37.88
C ASP A 917 -11.98 0.64 -38.35
N PHE A 918 -12.71 -0.47 -38.26
CA PHE A 918 -14.13 -0.53 -38.58
C PHE A 918 -14.96 0.45 -37.75
N VAL A 919 -14.80 0.45 -36.41
CA VAL A 919 -15.59 1.34 -35.54
C VAL A 919 -15.27 2.83 -35.79
N VAL A 920 -14.06 3.13 -36.26
CA VAL A 920 -13.66 4.49 -36.69
C VAL A 920 -14.29 4.84 -38.04
N ARG A 921 -14.15 3.97 -39.05
CA ARG A 921 -14.66 4.21 -40.41
C ARG A 921 -16.18 4.32 -40.45
N LYS A 922 -16.88 3.54 -39.62
CA LYS A 922 -18.34 3.58 -39.48
C LYS A 922 -18.84 4.65 -38.53
N GLU A 923 -17.94 5.54 -38.07
CA GLU A 923 -18.26 6.68 -37.20
C GLU A 923 -19.01 6.24 -35.93
N ILE A 924 -18.70 5.03 -35.44
CA ILE A 924 -19.18 4.57 -34.12
C ILE A 924 -18.40 5.32 -33.03
N VAL A 925 -17.14 5.67 -33.32
CA VAL A 925 -16.30 6.50 -32.47
C VAL A 925 -15.34 7.33 -33.32
N LYS A 926 -15.01 8.55 -32.88
CA LYS A 926 -13.97 9.36 -33.54
C LYS A 926 -12.57 8.85 -33.17
N PRO A 927 -11.61 8.88 -34.11
CA PRO A 927 -10.26 8.41 -33.84
C PRO A 927 -9.54 9.38 -32.90
N MET A 928 -8.88 8.86 -31.86
CA MET A 928 -7.99 9.63 -31.00
C MET A 928 -6.73 10.02 -31.77
N LYS A 929 -6.56 11.32 -32.04
CA LYS A 929 -5.42 11.85 -32.80
C LYS A 929 -4.23 12.20 -31.90
N ASP A 930 -4.52 12.76 -30.74
CA ASP A 930 -3.54 13.20 -29.77
C ASP A 930 -3.99 12.79 -28.36
N GLY A 931 -3.04 12.40 -27.51
CA GLY A 931 -3.34 12.06 -26.12
C GLY A 931 -3.94 13.23 -25.33
N ARG A 932 -3.66 14.48 -25.71
CA ARG A 932 -4.21 15.69 -25.07
C ARG A 932 -5.74 15.78 -25.22
N ASP A 933 -6.29 15.15 -26.25
CA ASP A 933 -7.72 15.10 -26.53
C ASP A 933 -8.44 13.97 -25.74
N TRP A 934 -7.72 13.25 -24.86
CA TRP A 934 -8.26 12.11 -24.10
C TRP A 934 -9.54 12.42 -23.32
N TRP A 935 -9.67 13.65 -22.84
CA TRP A 935 -10.80 14.12 -22.03
C TRP A 935 -11.88 14.84 -22.83
N THR A 936 -11.62 15.11 -24.11
CA THR A 936 -12.64 15.64 -25.00
C THR A 936 -13.42 14.46 -25.54
N THR A 937 -14.61 14.21 -25.00
CA THR A 937 -15.56 13.28 -25.64
C THR A 937 -15.96 13.91 -26.96
N PRO A 938 -15.53 13.41 -28.11
CA PRO A 938 -15.92 14.01 -29.36
C PRO A 938 -17.41 13.67 -29.54
N GLU A 939 -18.29 14.67 -29.59
CA GLU A 939 -19.69 14.46 -30.00
C GLU A 939 -19.65 13.73 -31.35
N VAL A 940 -20.20 12.52 -31.42
CA VAL A 940 -20.19 11.67 -32.62
C VAL A 940 -21.23 12.20 -33.60
#